data_AF-A0A6N4WAG8-F1
#
_entry.id   AF-A0A6N4WAG8-F1
#
_cell.length_a   1.000
_cell.length_b   1.000
_cell.length_c   1.000
_cell.angle_alpha   90.00
_cell.angle_beta   90.00
_cell.angle_gamma   90.00
#
_symmetry.space_group_name_H-M   'P 1'
#
loop_
_entity.id
_entity.type
_entity.pdbx_description
1 polymer ?
#
loop_
_entity_poly.entity_id
_entity_poly.type
_entity_poly.pdbx_seq_one_letter_code
_entity_poly.pdbx_strand_id
1 'polypeptide(L)'
;MTSKPAAASATAKLSTFTAPTPESIIRIFVGDGTAANPNAGILAGNGYSWTAETCAAGTACNGGNSGVFGNGGNGFNGGNGGSAGWFGDGGAGGAGVATVNGGAGGNGGRGGLIAGNGGAGGAGAQVEAGSTGGRGGSAGLAGNGGVGGDGGRSTGSYHGGNGGRGGNGGVFLGDGADGGAGGAAIQNGQTGGAGGNGGDTGLFTIWGTNGTGGASAGHGGAGGGGSFGGRGGDGGNGGLFSLLAFGGNGGAGGNSPTKGVTATDHGGNGGNGGHGGLWAGSGGNGGNGGIGGGDGGDGGNVGLLSVFGAGGDGGAGGLGQDGYVGINGADPGKVPGNSINGTAGSPGGAGGSGGRGGNGSWILGSGGNGGSGGPGGDGGQGGTGYSPSPDSIAPGLLGGNGGDGGAGGPGGASGGAPGTGAVFFVFTANGEAGGSGAGGKGGKGGNGGNGLTSTDETVGGNGGNAGNGGPGAAGGQGSDGGNGGAGGTGGTGAYGTAQGGNGGNGGNGGTAGDGGAGGQGGIGGSAGGGGTGGNSTVTAGNGGAGGNGGAGGNGGAGGQGGAAGEGADGGTPNGVTGANGGRGANGSPTAGAVTAAASAAAASPGSVSASVSAWAHSLAAGPAAFLSEIGRQIGYIFFNRAPSLTFDVGGQGTGPNKQIVVTANGFGNNGYPVTYTVTEQPKYGTVVAGEQPGTFIYTANDALINPGITDSFTVSVDNGTQAQLPGIAGMIQGLLHSLAIMVGAAKPDTIADTVNVTVAGTGVYGNAQQAKQFWVSQSYSNCQMQAAAAAVMQALGLTPPADIEEQWVTWAKTTDSVARPGDKMYLDANTDIGVATEDAIALMEQHYNVTATRTLYDATQAGGQVALRDLQAALAEGKAAMIAYPVAIVWTGAGVGFVPQADTSYTQADHAAVVTEVDLANGLVYVNDSSMTDNPPAGTTPRPNVGQGKALPIGVFMAGWQVANYDLTIVSAKTPTT
;
A
#
# COMPACT_ATOMS: atom_id res chain seq x y z
N MET A 1 -4.81 -1.15 70.81
CA MET A 1 -5.65 -2.37 70.87
C MET A 1 -6.63 -2.34 69.72
N THR A 2 -6.60 -3.34 68.85
CA THR A 2 -7.73 -3.87 68.04
C THR A 2 -7.24 -5.14 67.35
N SER A 3 -8.11 -6.12 67.12
CA SER A 3 -7.72 -7.51 66.86
C SER A 3 -7.50 -7.85 65.38
N LYS A 4 -6.37 -8.52 65.11
CA LYS A 4 -6.08 -9.22 63.85
C LYS A 4 -7.06 -10.41 63.68
N PRO A 5 -7.80 -10.51 62.55
CA PRO A 5 -8.55 -11.72 62.21
C PRO A 5 -7.60 -12.90 61.99
N ALA A 6 -8.05 -14.11 62.35
CA ALA A 6 -7.25 -15.32 62.15
C ALA A 6 -7.05 -15.63 60.66
N ALA A 7 -5.87 -16.10 60.29
CA ALA A 7 -5.64 -16.65 58.96
C ALA A 7 -6.40 -17.98 58.85
N ALA A 8 -7.37 -18.05 57.94
CA ALA A 8 -7.96 -19.32 57.55
C ALA A 8 -6.87 -20.17 56.90
N SER A 9 -6.57 -21.33 57.47
CA SER A 9 -5.61 -22.26 56.89
C SER A 9 -6.19 -22.81 55.58
N ALA A 10 -5.72 -22.30 54.45
CA ALA A 10 -6.06 -22.82 53.15
C ALA A 10 -5.41 -24.19 52.99
N THR A 11 -6.14 -25.25 53.36
CA THR A 11 -5.70 -26.63 53.23
C THR A 11 -5.34 -26.90 51.78
N ALA A 12 -4.04 -26.97 51.48
CA ALA A 12 -3.57 -27.31 50.15
C ALA A 12 -4.12 -28.67 49.76
N LYS A 13 -5.06 -28.71 48.82
CA LYS A 13 -5.46 -29.96 48.17
C LYS A 13 -4.21 -30.50 47.49
N LEU A 14 -3.62 -31.56 48.05
CA LEU A 14 -2.75 -32.43 47.26
C LEU A 14 -3.54 -32.83 46.02
N SER A 15 -3.03 -32.48 44.85
CA SER A 15 -3.53 -33.01 43.59
C SER A 15 -3.39 -34.52 43.65
N THR A 16 -4.53 -35.22 43.73
CA THR A 16 -4.55 -36.68 43.71
C THR A 16 -3.85 -37.13 42.44
N PHE A 17 -2.77 -37.91 42.57
CA PHE A 17 -2.08 -38.48 41.42
C PHE A 17 -2.98 -39.56 40.79
N THR A 18 -3.87 -39.11 39.92
CA THR A 18 -4.67 -39.98 39.06
C THR A 18 -3.69 -40.68 38.13
N ALA A 19 -3.64 -42.00 38.19
CA ALA A 19 -2.82 -42.78 37.25
C ALA A 19 -3.21 -42.41 35.81
N PRO A 20 -2.27 -42.08 34.92
CA PRO A 20 -2.59 -41.68 33.56
C PRO A 20 -3.34 -42.82 32.86
N THR A 21 -4.47 -42.47 32.26
CA THR A 21 -5.29 -43.38 31.48
C THR A 21 -4.53 -43.85 30.23
N PRO A 22 -4.93 -44.97 29.60
CA PRO A 22 -4.30 -45.42 28.35
C PRO A 22 -4.26 -44.33 27.27
N GLU A 23 -5.31 -43.50 27.13
CA GLU A 23 -5.33 -42.40 26.16
C GLU A 23 -4.32 -41.31 26.51
N SER A 24 -4.12 -41.00 27.80
CA SER A 24 -3.16 -39.97 28.23
C SER A 24 -1.72 -40.46 28.25
N ILE A 25 -1.46 -41.77 28.34
CA ILE A 25 -0.14 -42.36 28.01
C ILE A 25 0.09 -42.34 26.49
N ILE A 26 -0.90 -42.76 25.68
CA ILE A 26 -0.79 -42.77 24.22
C ILE A 26 -0.53 -41.35 23.68
N ARG A 27 -1.20 -40.33 24.23
CA ARG A 27 -1.03 -38.91 23.85
C ARG A 27 0.41 -38.41 23.97
N ILE A 28 1.22 -38.95 24.90
CA ILE A 28 2.64 -38.58 25.04
C ILE A 28 3.45 -39.01 23.80
N PHE A 29 3.00 -40.04 23.09
CA PHE A 29 3.66 -40.56 21.89
C PHE A 29 2.94 -40.15 20.59
N VAL A 30 1.61 -40.16 20.55
CA VAL A 30 0.81 -39.85 19.36
C VAL A 30 -0.41 -39.01 19.75
N GLY A 31 -0.50 -37.80 19.19
CA GLY A 31 -1.64 -36.90 19.35
C GLY A 31 -1.25 -35.43 19.25
N ASP A 32 -2.18 -34.59 18.82
CA ASP A 32 -1.95 -33.17 18.61
C ASP A 32 -1.82 -32.38 19.94
N GLY A 33 -1.15 -31.23 19.82
CA GLY A 33 -1.08 -30.22 20.86
C GLY A 33 -2.46 -29.62 21.19
N THR A 34 -2.60 -29.09 22.40
CA THR A 34 -3.77 -28.28 22.81
C THR A 34 -3.32 -27.04 23.57
N ALA A 35 -4.15 -26.01 23.72
CA ALA A 35 -3.79 -24.77 24.45
C ALA A 35 -3.14 -25.03 25.83
N ALA A 36 -3.58 -26.07 26.56
CA ALA A 36 -3.02 -26.44 27.86
C ALA A 36 -1.68 -27.23 27.78
N ASN A 37 -1.38 -27.88 26.65
CA ASN A 37 -0.15 -28.62 26.37
C ASN A 37 0.19 -28.42 24.88
N PRO A 38 0.86 -27.32 24.48
CA PRO A 38 0.92 -26.94 23.07
C PRO A 38 1.72 -27.88 22.17
N ASN A 39 2.72 -28.57 22.70
CA ASN A 39 3.49 -29.55 21.94
C ASN A 39 2.70 -30.84 21.71
N ALA A 40 2.91 -31.48 20.56
CA ALA A 40 2.34 -32.77 20.22
C ALA A 40 3.02 -33.95 20.94
N GLY A 41 2.47 -35.15 20.75
CA GLY A 41 3.10 -36.42 21.12
C GLY A 41 4.39 -36.67 20.32
N ILE A 42 5.38 -37.30 20.96
CA ILE A 42 6.78 -37.37 20.50
C ILE A 42 6.93 -38.00 19.10
N LEU A 43 6.12 -38.99 18.74
CA LEU A 43 6.23 -39.72 17.47
C LEU A 43 5.39 -39.09 16.36
N ALA A 44 4.16 -38.68 16.65
CA ALA A 44 3.28 -38.09 15.64
C ALA A 44 2.24 -37.13 16.25
N GLY A 45 1.99 -36.04 15.54
CA GLY A 45 0.97 -35.04 15.87
C GLY A 45 1.44 -33.62 15.55
N ASN A 46 0.49 -32.76 15.26
CA ASN A 46 0.71 -31.34 14.98
C ASN A 46 0.82 -30.53 16.27
N GLY A 47 1.72 -29.54 16.27
CA GLY A 47 1.79 -28.56 17.34
C GLY A 47 0.55 -27.66 17.36
N TYR A 48 0.18 -27.19 18.55
CA TYR A 48 -1.00 -26.35 18.70
C TYR A 48 -0.83 -24.96 18.07
N SER A 49 -1.75 -24.59 17.18
CA SER A 49 -1.89 -23.24 16.63
C SER A 49 -2.80 -22.40 17.50
N TRP A 50 -2.35 -21.20 17.89
CA TRP A 50 -3.11 -20.29 18.74
C TRP A 50 -4.02 -19.35 17.95
N THR A 51 -5.11 -18.93 18.59
CA THR A 51 -6.12 -18.01 18.03
C THR A 51 -6.50 -16.93 19.05
N ALA A 52 -7.32 -15.95 18.66
CA ALA A 52 -7.79 -14.87 19.53
C ALA A 52 -8.63 -15.37 20.72
N GLU A 53 -9.37 -16.47 20.55
CA GLU A 53 -10.26 -17.05 21.56
C GLU A 53 -9.50 -17.96 22.55
N THR A 54 -8.28 -18.37 22.20
CA THR A 54 -7.52 -19.40 22.91
C THR A 54 -6.23 -18.88 23.53
N CYS A 55 -5.60 -17.86 22.94
CA CYS A 55 -4.52 -17.10 23.56
C CYS A 55 -5.06 -16.09 24.57
N ALA A 56 -4.37 -15.91 25.71
CA ALA A 56 -4.81 -14.93 26.71
C ALA A 56 -4.58 -13.48 26.22
N ALA A 57 -5.58 -12.62 26.42
CA ALA A 57 -5.52 -11.21 26.02
C ALA A 57 -4.28 -10.51 26.62
N GLY A 58 -3.57 -9.73 25.80
CA GLY A 58 -2.33 -9.06 26.19
C GLY A 58 -1.10 -9.97 26.32
N THR A 59 -1.18 -11.24 25.89
CA THR A 59 -0.03 -12.16 25.88
C THR A 59 0.35 -12.61 24.47
N ALA A 60 1.63 -12.94 24.29
CA ALA A 60 2.17 -13.58 23.09
C ALA A 60 2.16 -15.10 23.27
N CYS A 61 1.47 -15.83 22.40
CA CYS A 61 1.36 -17.28 22.50
C CYS A 61 2.23 -17.96 21.45
N ASN A 62 3.28 -18.67 21.89
CA ASN A 62 4.15 -19.43 21.00
C ASN A 62 3.47 -20.73 20.57
N GLY A 63 3.43 -20.98 19.26
CA GLY A 63 2.89 -22.20 18.68
C GLY A 63 3.63 -23.46 19.14
N GLY A 64 2.91 -24.57 19.20
CA GLY A 64 3.45 -25.85 19.66
C GLY A 64 4.44 -26.50 18.70
N ASN A 65 5.38 -27.28 19.21
CA ASN A 65 6.24 -28.12 18.39
C ASN A 65 5.56 -29.45 18.06
N SER A 66 5.86 -30.04 16.90
CA SER A 66 5.27 -31.32 16.46
C SER A 66 5.97 -32.54 17.06
N GLY A 67 5.43 -33.73 16.78
CA GLY A 67 6.17 -35.00 16.90
C GLY A 67 7.16 -35.20 15.76
N VAL A 68 7.81 -36.37 15.70
CA VAL A 68 8.67 -36.79 14.57
C VAL A 68 7.95 -36.61 13.22
N PHE A 69 6.65 -36.91 13.16
CA PHE A 69 5.77 -36.57 12.04
C PHE A 69 4.70 -35.56 12.47
N GLY A 70 4.61 -34.42 11.78
CA GLY A 70 3.57 -33.40 11.99
C GLY A 70 4.09 -31.98 11.77
N ASN A 71 3.18 -31.04 11.61
CA ASN A 71 3.51 -29.63 11.42
C ASN A 71 3.65 -28.90 12.75
N GLY A 72 4.50 -27.89 12.80
CA GLY A 72 4.57 -26.94 13.91
C GLY A 72 3.30 -26.06 13.95
N GLY A 73 2.85 -25.73 15.16
CA GLY A 73 1.69 -24.86 15.36
C GLY A 73 2.02 -23.38 15.16
N ASN A 74 1.03 -22.60 14.75
CA ASN A 74 1.17 -21.16 14.55
C ASN A 74 1.19 -20.40 15.90
N GLY A 75 2.03 -19.38 15.97
CA GLY A 75 2.03 -18.41 17.07
C GLY A 75 0.97 -17.31 16.90
N PHE A 76 0.71 -16.56 17.98
CA PHE A 76 -0.28 -15.48 18.01
C PHE A 76 0.22 -14.29 18.86
N ASN A 77 -0.21 -13.06 18.53
CA ASN A 77 0.22 -11.80 19.18
C ASN A 77 1.74 -11.65 19.35
N GLY A 78 2.52 -11.75 18.26
CA GLY A 78 3.99 -11.72 18.32
C GLY A 78 4.64 -12.98 18.92
N GLY A 79 3.85 -14.02 19.22
CA GLY A 79 4.35 -15.34 19.60
C GLY A 79 4.98 -16.07 18.41
N ASN A 80 6.08 -16.79 18.64
CA ASN A 80 6.79 -17.52 17.61
C ASN A 80 5.99 -18.74 17.14
N GLY A 81 6.17 -19.16 15.89
CA GLY A 81 5.69 -20.45 15.40
C GLY A 81 6.51 -21.60 15.99
N GLY A 82 5.85 -22.72 16.25
CA GLY A 82 6.51 -23.93 16.72
C GLY A 82 7.23 -24.66 15.60
N SER A 83 8.28 -25.42 15.93
CA SER A 83 9.07 -26.16 14.95
C SER A 83 8.49 -27.56 14.69
N ALA A 84 8.65 -28.03 13.47
CA ALA A 84 8.41 -29.43 13.13
C ALA A 84 9.57 -30.34 13.57
N GLY A 85 9.30 -31.64 13.68
CA GLY A 85 10.23 -32.66 14.15
C GLY A 85 11.18 -33.15 13.06
N TRP A 86 10.86 -34.27 12.41
CA TRP A 86 11.63 -34.79 11.27
C TRP A 86 10.91 -34.56 9.94
N PHE A 87 9.58 -34.68 9.93
CA PHE A 87 8.75 -34.51 8.75
C PHE A 87 7.56 -33.59 9.06
N GLY A 88 7.42 -32.51 8.28
CA GLY A 88 6.34 -31.52 8.41
C GLY A 88 6.86 -30.08 8.40
N ASP A 89 5.96 -29.14 8.15
CA ASP A 89 6.30 -27.72 8.00
C ASP A 89 6.34 -26.99 9.36
N GLY A 90 7.21 -25.99 9.49
CA GLY A 90 7.26 -25.12 10.65
C GLY A 90 6.04 -24.18 10.71
N GLY A 91 5.52 -23.94 11.91
CA GLY A 91 4.37 -23.05 12.09
C GLY A 91 4.73 -21.58 11.83
N ALA A 92 3.77 -20.78 11.39
CA ALA A 92 3.95 -19.34 11.20
C ALA A 92 4.10 -18.62 12.54
N GLY A 93 4.91 -17.55 12.55
CA GLY A 93 4.96 -16.60 13.66
C GLY A 93 3.73 -15.69 13.66
N GLY A 94 3.19 -15.41 14.83
CA GLY A 94 2.04 -14.52 14.98
C GLY A 94 2.43 -13.08 14.66
N ALA A 95 1.57 -12.36 13.93
CA ALA A 95 1.69 -10.91 13.79
C ALA A 95 1.71 -10.24 15.17
N GLY A 96 2.52 -9.20 15.31
CA GLY A 96 2.66 -8.44 16.54
C GLY A 96 1.40 -7.65 16.89
N VAL A 97 1.27 -7.28 18.16
CA VAL A 97 0.20 -6.39 18.66
C VAL A 97 0.85 -5.33 19.53
N ALA A 98 0.48 -4.05 19.36
CA ALA A 98 1.19 -2.91 19.94
C ALA A 98 1.47 -3.01 21.46
N THR A 99 0.54 -3.60 22.22
CA THR A 99 0.63 -3.78 23.68
C THR A 99 1.41 -5.03 24.12
N VAL A 100 1.87 -5.86 23.19
CA VAL A 100 2.50 -7.17 23.44
C VAL A 100 3.89 -7.19 22.80
N ASN A 101 4.93 -7.53 23.57
CA ASN A 101 6.33 -7.58 23.09
C ASN A 101 6.81 -6.31 22.34
N GLY A 102 6.24 -5.14 22.66
CA GLY A 102 6.53 -3.89 21.93
C GLY A 102 6.06 -3.89 20.48
N GLY A 103 5.06 -4.69 20.13
CA GLY A 103 4.57 -4.83 18.76
C GLY A 103 5.38 -5.77 17.87
N ALA A 104 6.46 -6.38 18.36
CA ALA A 104 7.32 -7.24 17.53
C ALA A 104 6.59 -8.47 16.97
N GLY A 105 6.86 -8.81 15.71
CA GLY A 105 6.34 -10.01 15.07
C GLY A 105 7.07 -11.28 15.52
N GLY A 106 6.32 -12.39 15.65
CA GLY A 106 6.88 -13.68 16.06
C GLY A 106 7.73 -14.31 14.95
N ASN A 107 8.82 -14.99 15.30
CA ASN A 107 9.62 -15.71 14.31
C ASN A 107 8.86 -16.98 13.85
N GLY A 108 9.05 -17.38 12.60
CA GLY A 108 8.55 -18.64 12.07
C GLY A 108 9.29 -19.85 12.64
N GLY A 109 8.56 -20.95 12.82
CA GLY A 109 9.11 -22.23 13.27
C GLY A 109 9.97 -22.91 12.21
N ARG A 110 10.88 -23.77 12.62
CA ARG A 110 11.72 -24.53 11.68
C ARG A 110 10.93 -25.66 11.02
N GLY A 111 11.24 -25.91 9.75
CA GLY A 111 10.77 -27.10 9.04
C GLY A 111 11.41 -28.37 9.56
N GLY A 112 10.79 -29.52 9.26
CA GLY A 112 11.22 -30.83 9.71
C GLY A 112 12.66 -31.15 9.31
N LEU A 113 13.41 -31.78 10.22
CA LEU A 113 14.83 -32.07 10.06
C LEU A 113 15.15 -32.82 8.75
N ILE A 114 14.28 -33.72 8.29
CA ILE A 114 14.47 -34.50 7.06
C ILE A 114 13.74 -33.83 5.89
N ALA A 115 12.46 -33.50 6.05
CA ALA A 115 11.69 -32.80 5.03
C ALA A 115 10.62 -31.88 5.65
N GLY A 116 10.61 -30.61 5.23
CA GLY A 116 9.61 -29.63 5.64
C GLY A 116 10.08 -28.19 5.43
N ASN A 117 9.14 -27.33 5.07
CA ASN A 117 9.38 -25.91 4.86
C ASN A 117 9.47 -25.16 6.20
N GLY A 118 10.22 -24.06 6.23
CA GLY A 118 10.18 -23.13 7.35
C GLY A 118 8.88 -22.32 7.39
N GLY A 119 8.36 -22.05 8.59
CA GLY A 119 7.19 -21.19 8.75
C GLY A 119 7.52 -19.72 8.47
N ALA A 120 6.55 -18.94 7.99
CA ALA A 120 6.73 -17.50 7.80
C ALA A 120 6.91 -16.76 9.13
N GLY A 121 7.65 -15.65 9.13
CA GLY A 121 7.68 -14.70 10.24
C GLY A 121 6.44 -13.81 10.26
N GLY A 122 5.94 -13.48 11.45
CA GLY A 122 4.85 -12.52 11.61
C GLY A 122 5.31 -11.08 11.40
N ALA A 123 4.46 -10.23 10.83
CA ALA A 123 4.74 -8.79 10.71
C ALA A 123 4.73 -8.07 12.07
N GLY A 124 5.46 -6.98 12.19
CA GLY A 124 5.44 -6.07 13.34
C GLY A 124 4.23 -5.13 13.32
N ALA A 125 3.69 -4.81 14.49
CA ALA A 125 2.63 -3.83 14.66
C ALA A 125 3.13 -2.38 14.52
N GLN A 126 2.24 -1.48 14.06
CA GLN A 126 2.48 -0.04 14.18
C GLN A 126 2.56 0.36 15.66
N VAL A 127 3.67 0.98 16.07
CA VAL A 127 3.95 1.43 17.44
C VAL A 127 4.81 2.69 17.41
N GLU A 128 4.94 3.38 18.55
CA GLU A 128 5.74 4.60 18.65
C GLU A 128 7.21 4.40 18.24
N ALA A 129 7.84 3.31 18.71
CA ALA A 129 9.27 3.05 18.50
C ALA A 129 9.62 2.34 17.17
N GLY A 130 8.61 2.05 16.33
CA GLY A 130 8.72 0.98 15.32
C GLY A 130 8.83 -0.42 15.97
N SER A 131 8.53 -1.49 15.22
CA SER A 131 8.66 -2.86 15.74
C SER A 131 9.22 -3.81 14.69
N THR A 132 10.11 -4.73 15.08
CA THR A 132 10.75 -5.64 14.12
C THR A 132 9.79 -6.72 13.65
N GLY A 133 9.81 -7.00 12.35
CA GLY A 133 9.21 -8.21 11.79
C GLY A 133 9.93 -9.47 12.25
N GLY A 134 9.19 -10.55 12.42
CA GLY A 134 9.74 -11.85 12.81
C GLY A 134 10.54 -12.49 11.67
N ARG A 135 11.61 -13.22 12.00
CA ARG A 135 12.39 -13.94 10.98
C ARG A 135 11.62 -15.14 10.46
N GLY A 136 11.82 -15.47 9.19
CA GLY A 136 11.36 -16.73 8.61
C GLY A 136 12.09 -17.94 9.21
N GLY A 137 11.36 -19.03 9.36
CA GLY A 137 11.93 -20.32 9.76
C GLY A 137 12.82 -20.89 8.65
N SER A 138 13.85 -21.65 9.01
CA SER A 138 14.66 -22.39 8.04
C SER A 138 14.17 -23.83 7.89
N ALA A 139 14.36 -24.43 6.71
CA ALA A 139 14.14 -25.84 6.47
C ALA A 139 15.27 -26.73 7.06
N GLY A 140 15.05 -28.04 7.05
CA GLY A 140 16.02 -29.05 7.46
C GLY A 140 16.94 -29.50 6.31
N LEU A 141 16.90 -30.80 5.98
CA LEU A 141 17.63 -31.36 4.84
C LEU A 141 16.95 -31.10 3.49
N ALA A 142 15.61 -31.02 3.47
CA ALA A 142 14.81 -30.72 2.30
C ALA A 142 13.62 -29.81 2.65
N GLY A 143 13.31 -28.84 1.79
CA GLY A 143 12.20 -27.89 1.96
C GLY A 143 12.66 -26.43 1.78
N ASN A 144 11.71 -25.52 1.59
CA ASN A 144 12.01 -24.10 1.39
C ASN A 144 12.11 -23.35 2.72
N GLY A 145 12.81 -22.21 2.71
CA GLY A 145 12.71 -21.25 3.80
C GLY A 145 11.28 -20.70 3.97
N GLY A 146 10.97 -20.19 5.16
CA GLY A 146 9.82 -19.32 5.38
C GLY A 146 10.17 -17.86 5.09
N VAL A 147 9.21 -17.08 4.57
CA VAL A 147 9.40 -15.64 4.31
C VAL A 147 9.55 -14.87 5.63
N GLY A 148 10.38 -13.82 5.64
CA GLY A 148 10.51 -12.90 6.78
C GLY A 148 9.29 -11.96 6.89
N GLY A 149 8.81 -11.71 8.10
CA GLY A 149 7.70 -10.77 8.33
C GLY A 149 8.13 -9.32 8.18
N ASP A 150 7.21 -8.45 7.77
CA ASP A 150 7.48 -7.02 7.59
C ASP A 150 7.68 -6.28 8.92
N GLY A 151 8.45 -5.19 8.90
CA GLY A 151 8.62 -4.28 10.02
C GLY A 151 7.40 -3.39 10.25
N GLY A 152 7.04 -3.20 11.51
CA GLY A 152 5.97 -2.32 11.94
C GLY A 152 6.34 -0.84 11.81
N ARG A 153 5.38 -0.03 11.36
CA ARG A 153 5.53 1.43 11.19
C ARG A 153 5.82 2.12 12.53
N SER A 154 6.71 3.11 12.50
CA SER A 154 6.98 4.03 13.62
C SER A 154 6.05 5.25 13.54
N THR A 155 5.33 5.53 14.64
CA THR A 155 4.52 6.76 14.81
C THR A 155 5.22 7.82 15.68
N GLY A 156 6.37 7.49 16.26
CA GLY A 156 7.13 8.35 17.17
C GLY A 156 8.37 8.95 16.52
N SER A 157 9.19 9.62 17.32
CA SER A 157 10.49 10.16 16.91
C SER A 157 11.57 9.05 16.92
N TYR A 158 11.28 7.96 16.19
CA TYR A 158 12.08 6.74 16.16
C TYR A 158 12.15 6.16 14.75
N HIS A 159 13.19 5.34 14.54
CA HIS A 159 13.33 4.52 13.34
C HIS A 159 12.10 3.65 13.07
N GLY A 160 11.78 3.44 11.80
CA GLY A 160 10.83 2.41 11.39
C GLY A 160 11.32 1.01 11.78
N GLY A 161 10.40 0.07 12.00
CA GLY A 161 10.75 -1.29 12.37
C GLY A 161 11.52 -2.02 11.26
N ASN A 162 12.58 -2.75 11.58
CA ASN A 162 13.30 -3.53 10.58
C ASN A 162 12.50 -4.77 10.14
N GLY A 163 12.59 -5.11 8.86
CA GLY A 163 12.04 -6.35 8.31
C GLY A 163 12.77 -7.60 8.83
N GLY A 164 12.02 -8.69 8.94
CA GLY A 164 12.57 -9.99 9.34
C GLY A 164 13.42 -10.61 8.24
N ARG A 165 14.55 -11.26 8.60
CA ARG A 165 15.32 -12.06 7.63
C ARG A 165 14.46 -13.22 7.10
N GLY A 166 14.53 -13.47 5.80
CA GLY A 166 14.02 -14.70 5.21
C GLY A 166 14.75 -15.95 5.70
N GLY A 167 14.07 -17.08 5.67
CA GLY A 167 14.57 -18.38 6.10
C GLY A 167 15.43 -19.07 5.05
N ASN A 168 16.43 -19.83 5.50
CA ASN A 168 17.29 -20.59 4.59
C ASN A 168 16.61 -21.87 4.09
N GLY A 169 16.87 -22.22 2.83
CA GLY A 169 16.42 -23.46 2.19
C GLY A 169 17.16 -24.72 2.68
N GLY A 170 16.56 -25.88 2.43
CA GLY A 170 17.02 -27.17 2.93
C GLY A 170 18.34 -27.62 2.30
N VAL A 171 19.22 -28.23 3.11
CA VAL A 171 20.64 -28.51 2.79
C VAL A 171 20.87 -29.16 1.42
N PHE A 172 19.96 -30.05 0.96
CA PHE A 172 20.07 -30.79 -0.30
C PHE A 172 18.97 -30.46 -1.32
N LEU A 173 17.85 -29.86 -0.89
CA LEU A 173 16.69 -29.57 -1.73
C LEU A 173 15.91 -28.38 -1.14
N GLY A 174 15.58 -27.40 -1.97
CA GLY A 174 14.71 -26.28 -1.59
C GLY A 174 15.39 -24.91 -1.57
N ASP A 175 14.54 -23.91 -1.74
CA ASP A 175 14.91 -22.53 -2.05
C ASP A 175 15.02 -21.68 -0.77
N GLY A 176 15.85 -20.64 -0.83
CA GLY A 176 15.89 -19.59 0.19
C GLY A 176 14.69 -18.67 0.03
N ALA A 177 14.13 -18.18 1.14
CA ALA A 177 12.92 -17.34 1.12
C ALA A 177 13.24 -15.86 1.35
N ASP A 178 12.34 -14.99 0.89
CA ASP A 178 12.53 -13.54 0.89
C ASP A 178 12.54 -12.94 2.30
N GLY A 179 13.26 -11.83 2.47
CA GLY A 179 13.19 -11.00 3.67
C GLY A 179 12.00 -10.03 3.62
N GLY A 180 11.41 -9.76 4.79
CA GLY A 180 10.30 -8.82 4.91
C GLY A 180 10.74 -7.36 4.69
N ALA A 181 9.81 -6.50 4.30
CA ALA A 181 10.06 -5.08 4.12
C ALA A 181 10.32 -4.36 5.46
N GLY A 182 11.02 -3.22 5.42
CA GLY A 182 11.14 -2.30 6.54
C GLY A 182 9.87 -1.46 6.73
N GLY A 183 9.47 -1.27 7.97
CA GLY A 183 8.36 -0.38 8.33
C GLY A 183 8.72 1.08 8.10
N ALA A 184 7.75 1.90 7.66
CA ALA A 184 7.98 3.33 7.51
C ALA A 184 8.12 4.07 8.85
N ALA A 185 8.83 5.20 8.87
CA ALA A 185 8.84 6.14 9.98
C ALA A 185 8.05 7.39 9.58
N ILE A 186 6.93 7.63 10.27
CA ILE A 186 5.94 8.66 9.89
C ILE A 186 6.46 10.07 10.15
N GLN A 187 7.10 10.28 11.31
CA GLN A 187 7.50 11.63 11.73
C GLN A 187 8.63 12.22 10.87
N ASN A 188 8.58 13.54 10.69
CA ASN A 188 9.62 14.27 9.98
C ASN A 188 10.99 14.11 10.67
N GLY A 189 12.05 14.00 9.86
CA GLY A 189 13.43 13.80 10.33
C GLY A 189 13.77 12.37 10.77
N GLN A 190 12.85 11.41 10.68
CA GLN A 190 13.10 10.01 11.06
C GLN A 190 13.54 9.15 9.87
N THR A 191 14.24 8.04 10.16
CA THR A 191 14.62 7.04 9.15
C THR A 191 13.67 5.85 9.14
N GLY A 192 13.19 5.44 7.96
CA GLY A 192 12.47 4.18 7.81
C GLY A 192 13.32 2.95 8.20
N GLY A 193 12.67 1.84 8.51
CA GLY A 193 13.33 0.59 8.90
C GLY A 193 14.10 -0.04 7.75
N ALA A 194 15.17 -0.76 8.07
CA ALA A 194 15.89 -1.55 7.07
C ALA A 194 15.05 -2.75 6.61
N GLY A 195 15.14 -3.08 5.32
CA GLY A 195 14.60 -4.33 4.78
C GLY A 195 15.33 -5.54 5.35
N GLY A 196 14.62 -6.65 5.53
CA GLY A 196 15.20 -7.92 5.95
C GLY A 196 16.04 -8.54 4.84
N ASN A 197 17.20 -9.10 5.17
CA ASN A 197 17.99 -9.83 4.17
C ASN A 197 17.28 -11.12 3.72
N GLY A 198 17.54 -11.56 2.50
CA GLY A 198 17.05 -12.84 1.98
C GLY A 198 17.66 -14.05 2.70
N GLY A 199 16.97 -15.18 2.62
CA GLY A 199 17.46 -16.49 3.05
C GLY A 199 18.38 -17.13 2.03
N ASP A 200 19.44 -17.79 2.50
CA ASP A 200 20.37 -18.52 1.62
C ASP A 200 19.76 -19.87 1.16
N THR A 201 20.20 -20.38 0.01
CA THR A 201 19.93 -21.78 -0.37
C THR A 201 20.76 -22.77 0.46
N GLY A 202 20.33 -24.04 0.47
CA GLY A 202 21.09 -25.12 1.10
C GLY A 202 22.45 -25.36 0.44
N LEU A 203 23.43 -25.77 1.26
CA LEU A 203 24.84 -25.90 0.89
C LEU A 203 25.09 -26.77 -0.36
N PHE A 204 24.26 -27.79 -0.58
CA PHE A 204 24.38 -28.78 -1.66
C PHE A 204 23.15 -28.83 -2.57
N THR A 205 22.26 -27.84 -2.51
CA THR A 205 20.96 -27.88 -3.21
C THR A 205 21.12 -28.01 -4.73
N ILE A 206 20.74 -29.15 -5.30
CA ILE A 206 20.94 -29.43 -6.74
C ILE A 206 19.81 -28.84 -7.59
N TRP A 207 18.60 -28.75 -7.04
CA TRP A 207 17.40 -28.26 -7.72
C TRP A 207 16.57 -27.38 -6.78
N GLY A 208 15.98 -26.32 -7.32
CA GLY A 208 14.92 -25.56 -6.66
C GLY A 208 13.54 -26.17 -6.88
N THR A 209 12.57 -25.72 -6.11
CA THR A 209 11.16 -26.14 -6.20
C THR A 209 10.38 -25.35 -7.25
N ASN A 210 10.76 -24.09 -7.49
CA ASN A 210 10.02 -23.13 -8.31
C ASN A 210 10.18 -23.29 -9.84
N GLY A 211 10.60 -24.47 -10.32
CA GLY A 211 10.65 -24.80 -11.76
C GLY A 211 11.73 -24.08 -12.59
N THR A 212 12.53 -23.19 -11.99
CA THR A 212 13.62 -22.42 -12.62
C THR A 212 14.84 -23.25 -13.04
N GLY A 213 14.84 -24.57 -12.77
CA GLY A 213 15.90 -25.50 -13.17
C GLY A 213 17.13 -25.53 -12.26
N GLY A 214 17.20 -24.69 -11.22
CA GLY A 214 18.27 -24.65 -10.23
C GLY A 214 17.78 -24.08 -8.90
N ALA A 215 18.65 -24.04 -7.88
CA ALA A 215 18.29 -23.52 -6.56
C ALA A 215 18.23 -21.99 -6.55
N SER A 216 17.18 -21.40 -5.99
CA SER A 216 17.00 -19.94 -5.92
C SER A 216 17.12 -19.44 -4.49
N ALA A 217 17.97 -18.44 -4.25
CA ALA A 217 18.08 -17.79 -2.94
C ALA A 217 17.12 -16.60 -2.83
N GLY A 218 16.68 -16.31 -1.61
CA GLY A 218 15.62 -15.34 -1.34
C GLY A 218 16.06 -13.91 -1.61
N HIS A 219 15.11 -13.07 -2.03
CA HIS A 219 15.31 -11.64 -2.23
C HIS A 219 15.43 -10.89 -0.91
N GLY A 220 16.16 -9.77 -0.93
CA GLY A 220 16.14 -8.80 0.15
C GLY A 220 14.84 -8.00 0.14
N GLY A 221 14.26 -7.77 1.33
CA GLY A 221 13.07 -6.93 1.48
C GLY A 221 13.38 -5.45 1.21
N ALA A 222 12.38 -4.69 0.78
CA ALA A 222 12.54 -3.25 0.56
C ALA A 222 12.75 -2.49 1.89
N GLY A 223 13.44 -1.36 1.86
CA GLY A 223 13.52 -0.44 3.00
C GLY A 223 12.22 0.33 3.23
N GLY A 224 11.95 0.72 4.48
CA GLY A 224 10.80 1.55 4.83
C GLY A 224 10.99 3.01 4.45
N GLY A 225 9.89 3.73 4.16
CA GLY A 225 9.93 5.17 3.87
C GLY A 225 10.02 6.06 5.13
N GLY A 226 10.36 7.33 4.93
CA GLY A 226 10.54 8.36 5.97
C GLY A 226 11.42 9.50 5.44
N SER A 227 11.57 10.63 6.15
CA SER A 227 12.47 11.72 5.71
C SER A 227 13.88 11.23 5.39
N PHE A 228 14.33 10.18 6.07
CA PHE A 228 15.40 9.32 5.58
C PHE A 228 14.83 7.94 5.22
N GLY A 229 15.12 7.44 4.02
CA GLY A 229 14.72 6.10 3.63
C GLY A 229 15.55 5.02 4.34
N GLY A 230 14.89 3.93 4.75
CA GLY A 230 15.59 2.75 5.26
C GLY A 230 16.37 2.03 4.15
N ARG A 231 17.50 1.41 4.47
CA ARG A 231 18.27 0.63 3.47
C ARG A 231 17.50 -0.64 3.07
N GLY A 232 17.55 -1.01 1.79
CA GLY A 232 17.07 -2.32 1.33
C GLY A 232 17.90 -3.48 1.90
N GLY A 233 17.25 -4.63 2.13
CA GLY A 233 17.92 -5.83 2.62
C GLY A 233 18.83 -6.46 1.56
N ASP A 234 19.93 -7.07 1.97
CA ASP A 234 20.82 -7.79 1.04
C ASP A 234 20.20 -9.13 0.62
N GLY A 235 20.40 -9.53 -0.64
CA GLY A 235 19.90 -10.80 -1.17
C GLY A 235 20.60 -12.03 -0.59
N GLY A 236 19.89 -13.17 -0.55
CA GLY A 236 20.41 -14.45 -0.08
C GLY A 236 21.39 -15.10 -1.07
N ASN A 237 22.23 -16.01 -0.57
CA ASN A 237 23.31 -16.60 -1.37
C ASN A 237 22.98 -18.00 -1.92
N GLY A 238 23.56 -18.30 -3.09
CA GLY A 238 23.64 -19.62 -3.69
C GLY A 238 24.55 -20.56 -2.89
N GLY A 239 24.15 -21.84 -2.77
CA GLY A 239 24.88 -22.84 -2.01
C GLY A 239 26.28 -23.11 -2.58
N LEU A 240 27.31 -23.03 -1.72
CA LEU A 240 28.72 -23.12 -2.13
C LEU A 240 29.08 -24.41 -2.90
N PHE A 241 28.34 -25.51 -2.68
CA PHE A 241 28.53 -26.78 -3.40
C PHE A 241 27.30 -27.19 -4.22
N SER A 242 26.36 -26.27 -4.46
CA SER A 242 25.30 -26.47 -5.45
C SER A 242 25.89 -26.56 -6.86
N LEU A 243 25.33 -27.46 -7.68
CA LEU A 243 25.66 -27.57 -9.10
C LEU A 243 25.12 -26.37 -9.90
N LEU A 244 24.00 -25.78 -9.48
CA LEU A 244 23.35 -24.63 -10.12
C LEU A 244 22.53 -23.86 -9.08
N ALA A 245 23.06 -22.71 -8.61
CA ALA A 245 22.38 -21.86 -7.65
C ALA A 245 22.44 -20.37 -8.03
N PHE A 246 21.30 -19.70 -7.91
CA PHE A 246 21.11 -18.29 -8.22
C PHE A 246 21.07 -17.47 -6.93
N GLY A 247 21.85 -16.40 -6.86
CA GLY A 247 21.78 -15.42 -5.78
C GLY A 247 20.49 -14.60 -5.85
N GLY A 248 19.92 -14.27 -4.70
CA GLY A 248 18.72 -13.44 -4.62
C GLY A 248 19.05 -11.97 -4.91
N ASN A 249 18.16 -11.25 -5.58
CA ASN A 249 18.30 -9.80 -5.76
C ASN A 249 18.27 -9.07 -4.40
N GLY A 250 19.01 -7.96 -4.29
CA GLY A 250 18.90 -7.03 -3.18
C GLY A 250 17.59 -6.25 -3.21
N GLY A 251 17.08 -5.89 -2.03
CA GLY A 251 15.86 -5.10 -1.90
C GLY A 251 16.06 -3.64 -2.27
N ALA A 252 15.00 -2.98 -2.76
CA ALA A 252 15.04 -1.54 -3.02
C ALA A 252 15.23 -0.75 -1.71
N GLY A 253 15.92 0.38 -1.78
CA GLY A 253 15.96 1.36 -0.71
C GLY A 253 14.59 2.02 -0.49
N GLY A 254 14.30 2.37 0.76
CA GLY A 254 13.06 3.04 1.12
C GLY A 254 13.01 4.47 0.57
N ASN A 255 11.81 4.92 0.19
CA ASN A 255 11.63 6.25 -0.35
C ASN A 255 11.60 7.30 0.76
N SER A 256 12.39 8.36 0.58
CA SER A 256 12.09 9.68 1.13
C SER A 256 10.95 10.32 0.33
N PRO A 257 10.29 11.38 0.83
CA PRO A 257 9.30 12.10 0.04
C PRO A 257 9.80 12.53 -1.35
N THR A 258 8.87 12.77 -2.27
CA THR A 258 9.21 13.30 -3.59
C THR A 258 9.59 14.78 -3.55
N LYS A 259 9.37 15.47 -2.43
CA LYS A 259 9.74 16.87 -2.21
C LYS A 259 10.44 17.07 -0.87
N GLY A 260 11.60 17.70 -0.88
CA GLY A 260 12.45 17.84 0.31
C GLY A 260 11.95 18.92 1.27
N VAL A 261 11.52 18.51 2.47
CA VAL A 261 11.20 19.44 3.57
C VAL A 261 12.49 20.09 4.09
N THR A 262 13.57 19.32 4.09
CA THR A 262 14.93 19.78 4.40
C THR A 262 15.90 19.42 3.27
N ALA A 263 16.98 20.20 3.11
CA ALA A 263 18.08 19.87 2.20
C ALA A 263 18.96 18.68 2.68
N THR A 264 18.53 17.98 3.74
CA THR A 264 19.17 16.77 4.27
C THR A 264 18.32 15.51 4.12
N ASP A 265 17.05 15.63 3.72
CA ASP A 265 16.17 14.48 3.51
C ASP A 265 16.75 13.59 2.38
N HIS A 266 16.81 12.26 2.60
CA HIS A 266 17.59 11.37 1.73
C HIS A 266 16.92 10.00 1.53
N GLY A 267 16.98 9.47 0.31
CA GLY A 267 16.51 8.13 -0.03
C GLY A 267 17.35 7.05 0.62
N GLY A 268 16.76 5.90 0.89
CA GLY A 268 17.48 4.75 1.41
C GLY A 268 18.35 4.13 0.32
N ASN A 269 19.54 3.63 0.67
CA ASN A 269 20.36 2.90 -0.29
C ASN A 269 19.77 1.51 -0.57
N GLY A 270 20.02 0.99 -1.77
CA GLY A 270 19.65 -0.38 -2.14
C GLY A 270 20.39 -1.44 -1.32
N GLY A 271 19.80 -2.63 -1.24
CA GLY A 271 20.49 -3.84 -0.82
C GLY A 271 21.36 -4.41 -1.94
N ASN A 272 22.42 -5.12 -1.59
CA ASN A 272 23.29 -5.78 -2.56
C ASN A 272 22.68 -7.09 -3.04
N GLY A 273 22.99 -7.47 -4.28
CA GLY A 273 22.65 -8.79 -4.82
C GLY A 273 23.48 -9.91 -4.17
N GLY A 274 22.82 -11.01 -3.82
CA GLY A 274 23.45 -12.19 -3.25
C GLY A 274 24.31 -12.95 -4.27
N HIS A 275 25.26 -13.75 -3.77
CA HIS A 275 26.19 -14.49 -4.63
C HIS A 275 25.55 -15.70 -5.31
N GLY A 276 25.97 -16.01 -6.53
CA GLY A 276 25.61 -17.27 -7.20
C GLY A 276 26.49 -18.45 -6.78
N GLY A 277 26.13 -19.64 -7.23
CA GLY A 277 26.85 -20.88 -6.93
C GLY A 277 28.31 -20.91 -7.41
N LEU A 278 29.11 -21.79 -6.78
CA LEU A 278 30.52 -21.99 -7.15
C LEU A 278 30.70 -22.70 -8.48
N TRP A 279 29.80 -23.64 -8.82
CA TRP A 279 29.89 -24.48 -10.03
C TRP A 279 29.12 -23.92 -11.21
N ALA A 280 27.91 -23.40 -10.98
CA ALA A 280 27.13 -22.64 -11.96
C ALA A 280 26.03 -21.79 -11.31
N GLY A 281 25.51 -20.82 -12.06
CA GLY A 281 24.40 -19.95 -11.69
C GLY A 281 24.68 -18.47 -11.97
N SER A 282 23.83 -17.57 -11.48
CA SER A 282 24.09 -16.13 -11.54
C SER A 282 24.11 -15.51 -10.15
N GLY A 283 24.76 -14.36 -10.01
CA GLY A 283 24.48 -13.47 -8.88
C GLY A 283 23.07 -12.88 -9.02
N GLY A 284 22.52 -12.40 -7.91
CA GLY A 284 21.32 -11.56 -7.92
C GLY A 284 21.67 -10.12 -8.29
N ASN A 285 20.70 -9.36 -8.80
CA ASN A 285 20.89 -7.94 -9.09
C ASN A 285 20.88 -7.11 -7.79
N GLY A 286 21.60 -5.99 -7.78
CA GLY A 286 21.51 -4.99 -6.72
C GLY A 286 20.15 -4.29 -6.72
N GLY A 287 19.65 -3.95 -5.54
CA GLY A 287 18.41 -3.19 -5.39
C GLY A 287 18.61 -1.72 -5.75
N ASN A 288 17.59 -1.09 -6.32
CA ASN A 288 17.62 0.35 -6.62
C ASN A 288 17.65 1.17 -5.33
N GLY A 289 18.29 2.34 -5.37
CA GLY A 289 18.17 3.35 -4.32
C GLY A 289 16.80 4.00 -4.31
N GLY A 290 16.32 4.36 -3.13
CA GLY A 290 15.02 5.00 -2.93
C GLY A 290 14.99 6.45 -3.38
N ILE A 291 13.78 6.96 -3.65
CA ILE A 291 13.55 8.37 -3.97
C ILE A 291 14.13 9.26 -2.86
N GLY A 292 14.74 10.36 -3.28
CA GLY A 292 15.55 11.25 -2.45
C GLY A 292 17.06 11.00 -2.55
N GLY A 293 17.54 10.41 -3.64
CA GLY A 293 18.98 10.29 -3.90
C GLY A 293 19.68 9.11 -3.24
N GLY A 294 18.96 8.07 -2.80
CA GLY A 294 19.61 6.85 -2.28
C GLY A 294 20.50 6.18 -3.33
N ASP A 295 21.66 5.63 -2.95
CA ASP A 295 22.52 4.91 -3.90
C ASP A 295 21.95 3.53 -4.25
N GLY A 296 22.19 3.06 -5.47
CA GLY A 296 21.92 1.68 -5.86
C GLY A 296 22.88 0.68 -5.21
N GLY A 297 22.39 -0.52 -4.88
CA GLY A 297 23.20 -1.61 -4.33
C GLY A 297 24.08 -2.28 -5.38
N ASP A 298 25.20 -2.88 -4.97
CA ASP A 298 26.07 -3.64 -5.87
C ASP A 298 25.42 -4.97 -6.30
N GLY A 299 25.66 -5.38 -7.54
CA GLY A 299 25.26 -6.67 -8.09
C GLY A 299 26.09 -7.84 -7.57
N GLY A 300 25.47 -9.01 -7.46
CA GLY A 300 26.07 -10.21 -6.90
C GLY A 300 27.14 -10.82 -7.81
N ASN A 301 28.29 -11.19 -7.23
CA ASN A 301 29.31 -12.00 -7.92
C ASN A 301 28.90 -13.48 -8.00
N VAL A 302 29.44 -14.22 -8.97
CA VAL A 302 29.51 -15.70 -8.95
C VAL A 302 30.93 -16.18 -8.62
N GLY A 303 31.12 -17.49 -8.47
CA GLY A 303 32.47 -18.07 -8.37
C GLY A 303 33.31 -17.82 -9.62
N LEU A 304 34.51 -17.25 -9.46
CA LEU A 304 35.44 -16.91 -10.56
C LEU A 304 35.71 -18.07 -11.54
N LEU A 305 35.79 -19.30 -10.99
CA LEU A 305 36.05 -20.54 -11.73
C LEU A 305 34.79 -21.41 -11.91
N SER A 306 33.60 -20.81 -11.77
CA SER A 306 32.32 -21.43 -12.12
C SER A 306 32.33 -21.84 -13.59
N VAL A 307 31.74 -22.99 -13.93
CA VAL A 307 31.72 -23.52 -15.31
C VAL A 307 30.89 -22.62 -16.22
N PHE A 308 29.78 -22.06 -15.71
CA PHE A 308 28.99 -21.04 -16.39
C PHE A 308 28.30 -20.12 -15.38
N GLY A 309 28.38 -18.81 -15.59
CA GLY A 309 27.65 -17.89 -14.72
C GLY A 309 27.86 -16.40 -14.95
N ALA A 310 26.77 -15.64 -14.85
CA ALA A 310 26.75 -14.19 -14.98
C ALA A 310 26.77 -13.51 -13.59
N GLY A 311 27.49 -12.41 -13.46
CA GLY A 311 27.28 -11.50 -12.34
C GLY A 311 25.95 -10.77 -12.48
N GLY A 312 25.30 -10.43 -11.36
CA GLY A 312 24.07 -9.63 -11.38
C GLY A 312 24.35 -8.16 -11.69
N ASP A 313 23.37 -7.46 -12.27
CA ASP A 313 23.47 -6.02 -12.53
C ASP A 313 23.48 -5.22 -11.22
N GLY A 314 24.12 -4.06 -11.21
CA GLY A 314 24.03 -3.10 -10.11
C GLY A 314 22.71 -2.32 -10.14
N GLY A 315 22.20 -1.97 -8.97
CA GLY A 315 20.95 -1.21 -8.83
C GLY A 315 21.10 0.25 -9.32
N ALA A 316 20.02 0.83 -9.83
CA ALA A 316 19.99 2.24 -10.19
C ALA A 316 19.97 3.14 -8.94
N GLY A 317 20.62 4.30 -9.01
CA GLY A 317 20.53 5.36 -8.00
C GLY A 317 19.16 6.05 -8.03
N GLY A 318 18.68 6.46 -6.87
CA GLY A 318 17.39 7.11 -6.69
C GLY A 318 17.35 8.54 -7.26
N LEU A 319 16.18 8.93 -7.76
CA LEU A 319 15.86 10.31 -8.14
C LEU A 319 16.01 11.25 -6.94
N GLY A 320 16.65 12.41 -7.11
CA GLY A 320 16.72 13.46 -6.09
C GLY A 320 15.38 14.16 -5.87
N GLN A 321 15.13 14.67 -4.67
CA GLN A 321 13.83 15.25 -4.30
C GLN A 321 13.59 16.56 -5.04
N ASP A 322 12.36 16.81 -5.50
CA ASP A 322 11.99 18.13 -6.00
C ASP A 322 11.96 19.15 -4.84
N GLY A 323 12.13 20.43 -5.16
CA GLY A 323 11.94 21.49 -4.20
C GLY A 323 10.45 21.77 -3.95
N TYR A 324 10.09 22.04 -2.69
CA TYR A 324 8.76 22.58 -2.38
C TYR A 324 8.53 23.95 -3.04
N VAL A 325 7.29 24.13 -3.50
CA VAL A 325 6.83 25.43 -3.99
C VAL A 325 6.76 26.43 -2.83
N GLY A 326 7.12 27.67 -3.11
CA GLY A 326 6.96 28.77 -2.16
C GLY A 326 5.49 29.05 -1.88
N ILE A 327 5.20 29.44 -0.65
CA ILE A 327 3.84 29.80 -0.22
C ILE A 327 3.43 31.08 -0.95
N ASN A 328 2.25 31.10 -1.58
CA ASN A 328 1.71 32.31 -2.20
C ASN A 328 1.38 33.36 -1.13
N GLY A 329 1.60 34.63 -1.43
CA GLY A 329 1.29 35.74 -0.53
C GLY A 329 -0.21 35.87 -0.26
N ALA A 330 -0.58 36.26 0.96
CA ALA A 330 -1.96 36.39 1.42
C ALA A 330 -2.22 37.72 2.15
N ASP A 331 -3.50 38.04 2.38
CA ASP A 331 -3.96 39.18 3.19
C ASP A 331 -3.57 38.97 4.68
N PRO A 332 -2.65 39.77 5.25
CA PRO A 332 -2.21 39.61 6.64
C PRO A 332 -3.33 39.91 7.66
N GLY A 333 -4.41 40.57 7.24
CA GLY A 333 -5.61 40.79 8.05
C GLY A 333 -6.59 39.62 8.06
N LYS A 334 -6.49 38.69 7.10
CA LYS A 334 -7.31 37.47 7.04
C LYS A 334 -6.54 36.22 7.45
N VAL A 335 -5.21 36.21 7.28
CA VAL A 335 -4.33 35.13 7.74
C VAL A 335 -3.20 35.76 8.59
N PRO A 336 -3.40 35.94 9.91
CA PRO A 336 -2.45 36.63 10.78
C PRO A 336 -1.07 35.96 10.78
N GLY A 337 -0.06 36.70 10.32
CA GLY A 337 1.34 36.24 10.24
C GLY A 337 1.82 35.96 8.80
N ASN A 338 0.93 35.83 7.82
CA ASN A 338 1.33 35.71 6.42
C ASN A 338 1.81 37.06 5.86
N SER A 339 2.65 37.00 4.82
CA SER A 339 3.08 38.18 4.06
C SER A 339 2.24 38.34 2.80
N ILE A 340 2.11 39.58 2.30
CA ILE A 340 1.63 39.81 0.93
C ILE A 340 2.62 39.29 -0.12
N ASN A 341 3.90 39.14 0.21
CA ASN A 341 4.89 38.58 -0.72
C ASN A 341 4.84 37.04 -0.70
N GLY A 342 4.96 36.41 -1.87
CA GLY A 342 5.20 34.98 -1.96
C GLY A 342 6.61 34.61 -1.49
N THR A 343 6.79 33.42 -0.91
CA THR A 343 8.11 32.95 -0.47
C THR A 343 8.91 32.36 -1.63
N ALA A 344 10.23 32.27 -1.48
CA ALA A 344 11.03 31.47 -2.42
C ALA A 344 10.64 29.99 -2.36
N GLY A 345 10.88 29.26 -3.45
CA GLY A 345 10.81 27.80 -3.49
C GLY A 345 12.08 27.15 -2.95
N SER A 346 11.95 25.95 -2.36
CA SER A 346 13.10 25.18 -1.86
C SER A 346 13.98 24.65 -3.00
N PRO A 347 15.29 24.41 -2.76
CA PRO A 347 16.13 23.72 -3.73
C PRO A 347 15.74 22.24 -3.87
N GLY A 348 16.06 21.64 -5.02
CA GLY A 348 16.00 20.20 -5.24
C GLY A 348 17.18 19.46 -4.61
N GLY A 349 16.97 18.20 -4.23
CA GLY A 349 17.96 17.28 -3.68
C GLY A 349 18.80 16.57 -4.74
N ALA A 350 19.97 16.08 -4.34
CA ALA A 350 20.87 15.34 -5.22
C ALA A 350 20.30 13.99 -5.66
N GLY A 351 20.66 13.55 -6.87
CA GLY A 351 20.42 12.17 -7.32
C GLY A 351 21.46 11.20 -6.77
N GLY A 352 21.08 9.93 -6.61
CA GLY A 352 21.93 8.88 -6.02
C GLY A 352 22.90 8.24 -7.00
N SER A 353 23.95 7.59 -6.49
CA SER A 353 24.94 6.89 -7.31
C SER A 353 24.39 5.56 -7.85
N GLY A 354 24.89 5.11 -9.00
CA GLY A 354 24.60 3.77 -9.51
C GLY A 354 25.46 2.69 -8.82
N GLY A 355 24.84 1.57 -8.43
CA GLY A 355 25.53 0.41 -7.88
C GLY A 355 26.36 -0.33 -8.93
N ARG A 356 27.44 -1.01 -8.53
CA ARG A 356 28.36 -1.66 -9.48
C ARG A 356 27.82 -3.01 -9.95
N GLY A 357 28.17 -3.41 -11.17
CA GLY A 357 27.88 -4.74 -11.68
C GLY A 357 28.70 -5.83 -10.99
N GLY A 358 28.08 -6.98 -10.75
CA GLY A 358 28.71 -8.15 -10.17
C GLY A 358 29.63 -8.88 -11.16
N ASN A 359 30.64 -9.59 -10.66
CA ASN A 359 31.58 -10.34 -11.50
C ASN A 359 31.02 -11.73 -11.90
N GLY A 360 31.17 -12.05 -13.18
CA GLY A 360 30.86 -13.34 -13.79
C GLY A 360 31.97 -14.38 -13.67
N SER A 361 31.68 -15.57 -14.18
CA SER A 361 32.67 -16.63 -14.43
C SER A 361 33.73 -16.16 -15.44
N TRP A 362 34.95 -16.69 -15.33
CA TRP A 362 35.99 -16.56 -16.36
C TRP A 362 36.05 -17.75 -17.34
N ILE A 363 35.22 -18.79 -17.15
CA ILE A 363 35.12 -19.96 -18.04
C ILE A 363 34.02 -19.75 -19.08
N LEU A 364 32.79 -19.44 -18.65
CA LEU A 364 31.66 -19.06 -19.50
C LEU A 364 30.78 -18.07 -18.72
N GLY A 365 31.26 -16.84 -18.54
CA GLY A 365 30.53 -15.84 -17.76
C GLY A 365 30.58 -14.44 -18.36
N SER A 366 29.51 -13.69 -18.06
CA SER A 366 29.44 -12.25 -18.29
C SER A 366 29.48 -11.49 -16.96
N GLY A 367 30.13 -10.33 -16.93
CA GLY A 367 29.91 -9.37 -15.87
C GLY A 367 28.50 -8.80 -15.94
N GLY A 368 27.93 -8.45 -14.79
CA GLY A 368 26.70 -7.66 -14.73
C GLY A 368 26.99 -6.20 -15.10
N ASN A 369 25.94 -5.48 -15.53
CA ASN A 369 26.05 -4.06 -15.87
C ASN A 369 26.12 -3.20 -14.60
N GLY A 370 26.75 -2.03 -14.69
CA GLY A 370 26.63 -1.00 -13.65
C GLY A 370 25.28 -0.29 -13.72
N GLY A 371 24.63 -0.06 -12.58
CA GLY A 371 23.37 0.66 -12.52
C GLY A 371 23.53 2.14 -12.88
N SER A 372 22.48 2.77 -13.43
CA SER A 372 22.50 4.21 -13.73
C SER A 372 22.46 5.07 -12.46
N GLY A 373 23.19 6.19 -12.44
CA GLY A 373 22.99 7.23 -11.43
C GLY A 373 21.64 7.93 -11.60
N GLY A 374 21.00 8.29 -10.49
CA GLY A 374 19.69 8.96 -10.48
C GLY A 374 19.80 10.44 -10.88
N PRO A 375 18.79 11.03 -11.55
CA PRO A 375 18.77 12.47 -11.81
C PRO A 375 18.66 13.27 -10.50
N GLY A 376 19.13 14.52 -10.51
CA GLY A 376 18.81 15.47 -9.44
C GLY A 376 17.38 16.02 -9.57
N GLY A 377 16.75 16.39 -8.46
CA GLY A 377 15.37 16.90 -8.44
C GLY A 377 15.26 18.34 -8.96
N ASP A 378 14.10 18.71 -9.49
CA ASP A 378 13.84 20.07 -9.97
C ASP A 378 13.60 21.03 -8.79
N GLY A 379 14.11 22.25 -8.88
CA GLY A 379 13.91 23.29 -7.88
C GLY A 379 12.45 23.74 -7.78
N GLY A 380 12.01 24.07 -6.56
CA GLY A 380 10.63 24.48 -6.30
C GLY A 380 10.28 25.82 -6.94
N GLN A 381 9.06 25.96 -7.46
CA GLN A 381 8.59 27.27 -7.96
C GLN A 381 8.43 28.27 -6.82
N GLY A 382 8.80 29.53 -7.02
CA GLY A 382 8.54 30.59 -6.05
C GLY A 382 7.06 30.95 -5.97
N GLY A 383 6.58 31.28 -4.77
CA GLY A 383 5.19 31.67 -4.54
C GLY A 383 4.84 32.97 -5.24
N THR A 384 3.61 33.09 -5.73
CA THR A 384 3.05 34.31 -6.31
C THR A 384 2.76 35.36 -5.23
N GLY A 385 2.84 36.64 -5.59
CA GLY A 385 2.50 37.74 -4.70
C GLY A 385 0.99 37.97 -4.59
N TYR A 386 0.54 38.39 -3.40
CA TYR A 386 -0.86 38.68 -3.11
C TYR A 386 -1.39 39.80 -4.01
N SER A 387 -2.62 39.64 -4.52
CA SER A 387 -3.38 40.67 -5.22
C SER A 387 -4.53 41.15 -4.32
N PRO A 388 -4.52 42.38 -3.78
CA PRO A 388 -5.54 42.81 -2.82
C PRO A 388 -6.94 42.95 -3.44
N SER A 389 -7.97 42.81 -2.61
CA SER A 389 -9.38 43.01 -2.98
C SER A 389 -10.02 44.13 -2.15
N PRO A 390 -11.16 44.71 -2.56
CA PRO A 390 -11.84 45.77 -1.80
C PRO A 390 -12.17 45.41 -0.34
N ASP A 391 -12.25 44.11 -0.02
CA ASP A 391 -12.57 43.57 1.30
C ASP A 391 -11.31 43.24 2.15
N SER A 392 -10.10 43.69 1.78
CA SER A 392 -8.87 43.48 2.58
C SER A 392 -8.70 44.51 3.69
N ILE A 393 -8.15 44.12 4.85
CA ILE A 393 -8.11 44.99 6.04
C ILE A 393 -7.03 46.07 5.88
N ALA A 394 -7.50 47.32 5.79
CA ALA A 394 -6.79 48.49 5.26
C ALA A 394 -6.42 48.30 3.76
N PRO A 395 -6.83 49.23 2.86
CA PRO A 395 -6.52 49.14 1.44
C PRO A 395 -5.04 49.48 1.17
N GLY A 396 -4.16 48.55 1.54
CA GLY A 396 -2.79 48.50 1.07
C GLY A 396 -2.81 48.23 -0.43
N LEU A 397 -2.79 49.30 -1.23
CA LEU A 397 -3.01 49.26 -2.67
C LEU A 397 -1.96 48.41 -3.43
N LEU A 398 -0.83 48.11 -2.80
CA LEU A 398 0.31 47.45 -3.41
C LEU A 398 0.09 45.94 -3.55
N GLY A 399 0.23 45.42 -4.77
CA GLY A 399 0.40 43.99 -4.98
C GLY A 399 1.72 43.50 -4.39
N GLY A 400 1.70 42.31 -3.79
CA GLY A 400 2.89 41.71 -3.19
C GLY A 400 3.89 41.22 -4.24
N ASN A 401 5.16 41.10 -3.86
CA ASN A 401 6.17 40.53 -4.76
C ASN A 401 6.04 39.00 -4.84
N GLY A 402 6.39 38.41 -5.98
CA GLY A 402 6.61 36.96 -6.09
C GLY A 402 7.97 36.56 -5.53
N GLY A 403 8.09 35.34 -5.02
CA GLY A 403 9.34 34.77 -4.50
C GLY A 403 10.21 34.13 -5.59
N ASP A 404 11.50 33.99 -5.33
CA ASP A 404 12.45 33.35 -6.25
C ASP A 404 12.20 31.84 -6.38
N GLY A 405 12.52 31.26 -7.55
CA GLY A 405 12.54 29.82 -7.73
C GLY A 405 13.76 29.18 -7.08
N GLY A 406 13.60 27.96 -6.54
CA GLY A 406 14.67 27.19 -5.92
C GLY A 406 15.69 26.68 -6.94
N ALA A 407 16.91 26.40 -6.49
CA ALA A 407 17.94 25.75 -7.32
C ALA A 407 17.54 24.29 -7.63
N GLY A 408 17.96 23.77 -8.79
CA GLY A 408 17.92 22.32 -9.03
C GLY A 408 18.89 21.57 -8.13
N GLY A 409 18.66 20.26 -7.95
CA GLY A 409 19.60 19.36 -7.30
C GLY A 409 20.60 18.75 -8.29
N PRO A 410 21.87 18.46 -7.90
CA PRO A 410 22.86 17.88 -8.80
C PRO A 410 22.52 16.44 -9.19
N GLY A 411 22.90 16.04 -10.40
CA GLY A 411 22.76 14.65 -10.85
C GLY A 411 23.67 13.69 -10.09
N GLY A 412 23.23 12.44 -9.93
CA GLY A 412 24.03 11.37 -9.32
C GLY A 412 25.38 11.24 -10.02
N ALA A 413 26.45 11.56 -9.29
CA ALA A 413 27.73 11.99 -9.85
C ALA A 413 28.43 10.92 -10.73
N SER A 414 28.15 9.65 -10.48
CA SER A 414 28.62 8.50 -11.24
C SER A 414 27.55 7.41 -11.32
N GLY A 415 27.34 6.86 -12.52
CA GLY A 415 26.78 5.51 -12.65
C GLY A 415 27.77 4.43 -12.20
N GLY A 416 27.28 3.21 -12.07
CA GLY A 416 28.03 2.08 -11.55
C GLY A 416 29.15 1.60 -12.48
N ALA A 417 30.25 1.13 -11.89
CA ALA A 417 31.27 0.42 -12.63
C ALA A 417 30.74 -0.95 -13.15
N PRO A 418 31.15 -1.41 -14.34
CA PRO A 418 30.76 -2.72 -14.86
C PRO A 418 31.41 -3.86 -14.07
N GLY A 419 30.72 -5.00 -14.02
CA GLY A 419 31.30 -6.25 -13.56
C GLY A 419 32.23 -6.86 -14.61
N THR A 420 33.20 -7.66 -14.17
CA THR A 420 34.10 -8.40 -15.09
C THR A 420 33.58 -9.81 -15.39
N GLY A 421 33.89 -10.34 -16.57
CA GLY A 421 33.56 -11.73 -16.96
C GLY A 421 34.40 -12.18 -18.15
N ALA A 422 34.51 -13.49 -18.38
CA ALA A 422 35.22 -14.01 -19.55
C ALA A 422 34.70 -15.35 -20.08
N VAL A 423 34.98 -15.58 -21.36
CA VAL A 423 34.82 -16.85 -22.06
C VAL A 423 36.20 -17.48 -22.27
N PHE A 424 36.38 -18.68 -21.72
CA PHE A 424 37.61 -19.49 -21.70
C PHE A 424 38.88 -18.72 -21.30
N PHE A 425 38.78 -17.81 -20.32
CA PHE A 425 39.87 -16.95 -19.80
C PHE A 425 40.50 -15.98 -20.83
N VAL A 426 40.06 -15.97 -22.09
CA VAL A 426 40.73 -15.25 -23.19
C VAL A 426 39.86 -14.12 -23.75
N PHE A 427 38.55 -14.32 -23.85
CA PHE A 427 37.64 -13.31 -24.39
C PHE A 427 36.93 -12.59 -23.24
N THR A 428 37.16 -11.29 -23.09
CA THR A 428 36.47 -10.46 -22.09
C THR A 428 34.99 -10.33 -22.42
N ALA A 429 34.14 -10.60 -21.44
CA ALA A 429 32.69 -10.44 -21.48
C ALA A 429 32.26 -9.63 -20.25
N ASN A 430 32.81 -8.43 -20.10
CA ASN A 430 32.44 -7.50 -19.03
C ASN A 430 31.04 -6.93 -19.30
N GLY A 431 30.36 -6.46 -18.26
CA GLY A 431 29.13 -5.69 -18.42
C GLY A 431 29.38 -4.27 -18.94
N GLU A 432 28.31 -3.53 -19.19
CA GLU A 432 28.37 -2.10 -19.53
C GLU A 432 28.44 -1.22 -18.28
N ALA A 433 29.05 -0.04 -18.39
CA ALA A 433 29.10 0.93 -17.30
C ALA A 433 27.78 1.71 -17.23
N GLY A 434 27.31 2.01 -16.02
CA GLY A 434 26.11 2.83 -15.83
C GLY A 434 26.35 4.29 -16.23
N GLY A 435 25.37 4.90 -16.91
CA GLY A 435 25.35 6.36 -17.13
C GLY A 435 25.09 7.12 -15.82
N SER A 436 25.57 8.36 -15.73
CA SER A 436 25.37 9.20 -14.55
C SER A 436 24.05 9.98 -14.59
N GLY A 437 23.63 10.57 -13.47
CA GLY A 437 22.41 11.37 -13.41
C GLY A 437 22.54 12.71 -14.15
N ALA A 438 21.46 13.17 -14.79
CA ALA A 438 21.34 14.54 -15.28
C ALA A 438 21.09 15.53 -14.12
N GLY A 439 21.47 16.79 -14.30
CA GLY A 439 21.21 17.86 -13.33
C GLY A 439 19.74 18.28 -13.29
N GLY A 440 19.20 18.49 -12.09
CA GLY A 440 17.85 19.03 -11.89
C GLY A 440 17.71 20.46 -12.39
N LYS A 441 16.52 20.83 -12.87
CA LYS A 441 16.23 22.17 -13.39
C LYS A 441 16.04 23.16 -12.25
N GLY A 442 16.28 24.44 -12.50
CA GLY A 442 15.91 25.51 -11.58
C GLY A 442 14.40 25.77 -11.59
N GLY A 443 13.83 26.07 -10.42
CA GLY A 443 12.42 26.38 -10.27
C GLY A 443 12.02 27.70 -10.92
N LYS A 444 10.77 27.81 -11.37
CA LYS A 444 10.23 29.08 -11.91
C LYS A 444 10.09 30.13 -10.80
N GLY A 445 10.45 31.38 -11.06
CA GLY A 445 10.13 32.51 -10.20
C GLY A 445 8.63 32.81 -10.13
N GLY A 446 8.17 33.19 -8.94
CA GLY A 446 6.77 33.55 -8.67
C GLY A 446 6.37 34.85 -9.35
N ASN A 447 5.13 34.91 -9.86
CA ASN A 447 4.57 36.13 -10.43
C ASN A 447 4.33 37.19 -9.34
N GLY A 448 4.48 38.46 -9.67
CA GLY A 448 4.07 39.56 -8.79
C GLY A 448 2.56 39.72 -8.76
N GLY A 449 2.01 40.09 -7.59
CA GLY A 449 0.60 40.36 -7.40
C GLY A 449 0.16 41.68 -8.03
N ASN A 450 -1.09 41.77 -8.45
CA ASN A 450 -1.66 42.98 -9.02
C ASN A 450 -1.97 44.00 -7.92
N GLY A 451 -1.86 45.30 -8.23
CA GLY A 451 -2.31 46.36 -7.33
C GLY A 451 -3.84 46.46 -7.26
N LEU A 452 -4.34 47.20 -6.28
CA LEU A 452 -5.77 47.50 -6.08
C LEU A 452 -6.08 48.98 -6.35
N THR A 453 -7.24 49.25 -6.95
CA THR A 453 -7.81 50.60 -7.12
C THR A 453 -8.27 51.14 -5.76
N SER A 454 -7.86 52.36 -5.38
CA SER A 454 -8.22 52.92 -4.07
C SER A 454 -9.70 53.31 -3.97
N THR A 455 -10.25 53.30 -2.75
CA THR A 455 -11.66 53.65 -2.48
C THR A 455 -11.95 55.15 -2.44
N ASP A 456 -10.90 55.99 -2.39
CA ASP A 456 -10.97 57.43 -2.71
C ASP A 456 -10.66 57.70 -4.20
N GLU A 457 -10.37 56.65 -4.96
CA GLU A 457 -9.84 56.61 -6.32
C GLU A 457 -8.62 57.51 -6.61
N THR A 458 -7.94 58.16 -5.66
CA THR A 458 -6.96 59.21 -6.01
C THR A 458 -5.69 58.68 -6.69
N VAL A 459 -5.12 57.60 -6.16
CA VAL A 459 -3.89 56.96 -6.69
C VAL A 459 -4.08 55.46 -6.79
N GLY A 460 -3.81 54.89 -7.95
CA GLY A 460 -3.85 53.45 -8.19
C GLY A 460 -2.67 52.72 -7.54
N GLY A 461 -2.93 51.52 -7.03
CA GLY A 461 -1.92 50.66 -6.44
C GLY A 461 -0.88 50.13 -7.42
N ASN A 462 0.39 50.09 -7.03
CA ASN A 462 1.43 49.46 -7.85
C ASN A 462 1.27 47.92 -7.84
N GLY A 463 1.58 47.26 -8.95
CA GLY A 463 1.79 45.82 -8.97
C GLY A 463 3.15 45.44 -8.37
N GLY A 464 3.23 44.27 -7.76
CA GLY A 464 4.46 43.75 -7.15
C GLY A 464 5.44 43.23 -8.21
N ASN A 465 6.73 43.22 -7.87
CA ASN A 465 7.76 42.63 -8.73
C ASN A 465 7.65 41.10 -8.69
N ALA A 466 8.08 40.43 -9.75
CA ALA A 466 8.21 38.99 -9.75
C ALA A 466 9.57 38.51 -9.19
N GLY A 467 9.58 37.26 -8.73
CA GLY A 467 10.80 36.56 -8.36
C GLY A 467 11.56 36.05 -9.58
N ASN A 468 12.86 35.85 -9.40
CA ASN A 468 13.77 35.30 -10.38
C ASN A 468 13.57 33.78 -10.51
N GLY A 469 13.91 33.22 -11.66
CA GLY A 469 14.04 31.78 -11.79
C GLY A 469 15.29 31.26 -11.07
N GLY A 470 15.19 30.09 -10.45
CA GLY A 470 16.30 29.44 -9.78
C GLY A 470 17.35 28.89 -10.76
N PRO A 471 18.59 28.66 -10.31
CA PRO A 471 19.62 28.07 -11.16
C PRO A 471 19.39 26.58 -11.40
N GLY A 472 19.71 26.09 -12.60
CA GLY A 472 19.84 24.67 -12.88
C GLY A 472 21.13 24.08 -12.30
N ALA A 473 21.16 22.77 -12.09
CA ALA A 473 22.26 22.08 -11.41
C ALA A 473 23.20 21.34 -12.35
N ALA A 474 24.40 20.99 -11.85
CA ALA A 474 25.38 20.24 -12.64
C ALA A 474 24.93 18.78 -12.91
N GLY A 475 25.25 18.28 -14.10
CA GLY A 475 25.12 16.87 -14.47
C GLY A 475 26.29 16.02 -13.97
N GLY A 476 26.04 14.72 -13.74
CA GLY A 476 27.08 13.72 -13.52
C GLY A 476 27.89 13.41 -14.79
N GLN A 477 28.92 12.56 -14.70
CA GLN A 477 29.81 12.29 -15.83
C GLN A 477 29.06 11.70 -17.04
N GLY A 478 29.25 12.29 -18.23
CA GLY A 478 28.54 11.94 -19.46
C GLY A 478 27.13 12.53 -19.59
N SER A 479 26.63 13.27 -18.60
CA SER A 479 25.22 13.67 -18.49
C SER A 479 25.02 15.18 -18.47
N ASP A 480 23.87 15.61 -18.99
CA ASP A 480 23.55 17.02 -19.21
C ASP A 480 23.28 17.80 -17.90
N GLY A 481 23.65 19.08 -17.91
CA GLY A 481 23.32 20.05 -16.87
C GLY A 481 21.86 20.51 -16.94
N GLY A 482 21.28 20.80 -15.78
CA GLY A 482 19.89 21.22 -15.66
C GLY A 482 19.64 22.62 -16.23
N ASN A 483 18.46 22.82 -16.82
CA ASN A 483 18.04 24.14 -17.33
C ASN A 483 17.80 25.12 -16.18
N GLY A 484 18.06 26.41 -16.41
CA GLY A 484 17.68 27.47 -15.49
C GLY A 484 16.17 27.74 -15.50
N GLY A 485 15.60 28.07 -14.34
CA GLY A 485 14.18 28.38 -14.21
C GLY A 485 13.80 29.70 -14.89
N ALA A 486 12.57 29.81 -15.39
CA ALA A 486 12.08 31.08 -15.94
C ALA A 486 11.75 32.10 -14.82
N GLY A 487 11.98 33.39 -15.07
CA GLY A 487 11.53 34.46 -14.20
C GLY A 487 10.01 34.63 -14.20
N GLY A 488 9.42 35.07 -13.08
CA GLY A 488 7.99 35.34 -12.99
C GLY A 488 7.58 36.63 -13.71
N THR A 489 6.29 36.80 -13.99
CA THR A 489 5.76 38.05 -14.56
C THR A 489 5.41 39.07 -13.48
N GLY A 490 5.85 40.32 -13.62
CA GLY A 490 5.50 41.39 -12.69
C GLY A 490 4.01 41.72 -12.73
N GLY A 491 3.44 42.09 -11.58
CA GLY A 491 2.01 42.36 -11.44
C GLY A 491 1.57 43.68 -12.08
N THR A 492 0.30 43.78 -12.47
CA THR A 492 -0.26 45.00 -13.08
C THR A 492 -0.53 46.08 -12.03
N GLY A 493 -0.19 47.33 -12.33
CA GLY A 493 -0.64 48.49 -11.57
C GLY A 493 -2.13 48.78 -11.82
N ALA A 494 -2.82 49.23 -10.78
CA ALA A 494 -4.25 49.52 -10.79
C ALA A 494 -4.59 50.93 -11.27
N TYR A 495 -5.87 51.15 -11.57
CA TYR A 495 -6.40 52.44 -11.98
C TYR A 495 -6.46 53.44 -10.82
N GLY A 496 -6.41 54.74 -11.14
CA GLY A 496 -6.62 55.82 -10.18
C GLY A 496 -6.89 57.16 -10.88
N THR A 497 -7.87 57.92 -10.41
CA THR A 497 -8.33 59.19 -10.99
C THR A 497 -7.20 60.18 -11.24
N ALA A 498 -6.40 60.54 -10.23
CA ALA A 498 -5.31 61.50 -10.40
C ALA A 498 -4.02 60.85 -10.94
N GLN A 499 -3.69 59.65 -10.46
CA GLN A 499 -2.54 58.88 -10.94
C GLN A 499 -2.80 57.38 -10.97
N GLY A 500 -2.43 56.71 -12.06
CA GLY A 500 -2.44 55.25 -12.15
C GLY A 500 -1.22 54.61 -11.46
N GLY A 501 -1.39 53.39 -10.94
CA GLY A 501 -0.32 52.64 -10.28
C GLY A 501 0.70 52.07 -11.26
N ASN A 502 1.96 51.96 -10.85
CA ASN A 502 3.03 51.39 -11.68
C ASN A 502 2.91 49.87 -11.77
N GLY A 503 3.26 49.29 -12.91
CA GLY A 503 3.46 47.85 -13.04
C GLY A 503 4.76 47.39 -12.37
N GLY A 504 4.74 46.19 -11.79
CA GLY A 504 5.93 45.58 -11.19
C GLY A 504 6.90 45.04 -12.24
N ASN A 505 8.19 44.96 -11.89
CA ASN A 505 9.20 44.42 -12.81
C ASN A 505 9.09 42.88 -12.92
N GLY A 506 9.42 42.34 -14.09
CA GLY A 506 9.56 40.90 -14.31
C GLY A 506 10.87 40.36 -13.72
N GLY A 507 10.84 39.10 -13.27
CA GLY A 507 12.01 38.45 -12.68
C GLY A 507 13.05 38.05 -13.74
N ASN A 508 14.31 37.91 -13.34
CA ASN A 508 15.33 37.39 -14.24
C ASN A 508 15.18 35.87 -14.43
N GLY A 509 15.60 35.35 -15.59
CA GLY A 509 15.77 33.91 -15.77
C GLY A 509 17.00 33.40 -15.00
N GLY A 510 16.88 32.20 -14.42
CA GLY A 510 17.98 31.55 -13.71
C GLY A 510 19.08 31.07 -14.65
N THR A 511 20.32 31.00 -14.18
CA THR A 511 21.42 30.38 -14.93
C THR A 511 21.19 28.88 -15.06
N ALA A 512 21.60 28.27 -16.17
CA ALA A 512 21.68 26.82 -16.24
C ALA A 512 22.88 26.25 -15.47
N GLY A 513 22.82 24.95 -15.21
CA GLY A 513 23.93 24.18 -14.66
C GLY A 513 24.85 23.63 -15.76
N ASP A 514 26.08 23.34 -15.37
CA ASP A 514 27.11 22.82 -16.27
C ASP A 514 26.90 21.31 -16.56
N GLY A 515 27.27 20.88 -17.77
CA GLY A 515 27.32 19.47 -18.13
C GLY A 515 28.50 18.77 -17.47
N GLY A 516 28.30 17.51 -17.05
CA GLY A 516 29.43 16.67 -16.67
C GLY A 516 30.34 16.39 -17.87
N ALA A 517 31.56 15.89 -17.66
CA ALA A 517 32.49 15.65 -18.76
C ALA A 517 31.86 14.75 -19.85
N GLY A 518 31.80 15.24 -21.10
CA GLY A 518 31.10 14.61 -22.22
C GLY A 518 29.60 14.98 -22.40
N GLY A 519 28.95 15.56 -21.39
CA GLY A 519 27.56 16.04 -21.42
C GLY A 519 27.42 17.53 -21.78
N GLN A 520 26.22 17.96 -22.13
CA GLN A 520 25.90 19.34 -22.52
C GLN A 520 25.59 20.22 -21.31
N GLY A 521 25.87 21.52 -21.43
CA GLY A 521 25.42 22.51 -20.45
C GLY A 521 23.93 22.80 -20.64
N GLY A 522 23.22 23.09 -19.56
CA GLY A 522 21.80 23.39 -19.62
C GLY A 522 21.48 24.71 -20.34
N ILE A 523 20.20 24.90 -20.67
CA ILE A 523 19.67 26.13 -21.26
C ILE A 523 19.27 27.11 -20.14
N GLY A 524 19.77 28.34 -20.21
CA GLY A 524 19.42 29.41 -19.26
C GLY A 524 17.94 29.79 -19.34
N GLY A 525 17.35 30.15 -18.20
CA GLY A 525 15.92 30.42 -18.09
C GLY A 525 15.46 31.66 -18.84
N SER A 526 14.20 31.67 -19.29
CA SER A 526 13.61 32.86 -19.94
C SER A 526 13.37 34.00 -18.94
N ALA A 527 13.52 35.23 -19.42
CA ALA A 527 13.13 36.44 -18.68
C ALA A 527 11.62 36.47 -18.36
N GLY A 528 11.28 37.05 -17.21
CA GLY A 528 9.91 37.41 -16.86
C GLY A 528 9.47 38.72 -17.53
N GLY A 529 8.20 38.78 -17.94
CA GLY A 529 7.60 40.02 -18.46
C GLY A 529 7.32 41.05 -17.35
N GLY A 530 7.49 42.34 -17.64
CA GLY A 530 7.07 43.42 -16.76
C GLY A 530 5.55 43.62 -16.78
N GLY A 531 4.97 44.04 -15.65
CA GLY A 531 3.54 44.31 -15.53
C GLY A 531 3.13 45.63 -16.21
N THR A 532 1.88 45.73 -16.66
CA THR A 532 1.34 46.99 -17.20
C THR A 532 1.11 48.00 -16.10
N GLY A 533 1.38 49.28 -16.35
CA GLY A 533 0.90 50.38 -15.50
C GLY A 533 -0.62 50.59 -15.67
N GLY A 534 -1.27 51.10 -14.63
CA GLY A 534 -2.69 51.42 -14.66
C GLY A 534 -2.98 52.79 -15.28
N ASN A 535 -4.19 52.96 -15.83
CA ASN A 535 -4.60 54.22 -16.45
C ASN A 535 -5.15 55.22 -15.41
N SER A 536 -5.09 56.52 -15.75
CA SER A 536 -5.92 57.54 -15.11
C SER A 536 -7.32 57.59 -15.74
N THR A 537 -8.34 57.84 -14.91
CA THR A 537 -9.75 57.92 -15.33
C THR A 537 -10.27 59.33 -15.59
N VAL A 538 -9.45 60.38 -15.42
CA VAL A 538 -9.83 61.78 -15.70
C VAL A 538 -8.90 62.43 -16.73
N THR A 539 -9.44 63.39 -17.50
CA THR A 539 -8.77 64.05 -18.64
C THR A 539 -7.66 65.05 -18.26
N ALA A 540 -6.80 64.67 -17.32
CA ALA A 540 -5.58 65.39 -16.93
C ALA A 540 -4.58 64.55 -16.10
N GLY A 541 -4.95 63.35 -15.62
CA GLY A 541 -4.12 62.57 -14.70
C GLY A 541 -3.01 61.76 -15.39
N ASN A 542 -1.96 61.44 -14.64
CA ASN A 542 -0.82 60.68 -15.17
C ASN A 542 -1.11 59.16 -15.10
N GLY A 543 -0.93 58.45 -16.20
CA GLY A 543 -0.88 56.98 -16.17
C GLY A 543 0.32 56.47 -15.38
N GLY A 544 0.19 55.27 -14.81
CA GLY A 544 1.31 54.59 -14.16
C GLY A 544 2.34 54.09 -15.18
N ALA A 545 3.61 54.02 -14.78
CA ALA A 545 4.66 53.44 -15.61
C ALA A 545 4.47 51.92 -15.72
N GLY A 546 4.74 51.34 -16.89
CA GLY A 546 4.92 49.90 -17.02
C GLY A 546 6.19 49.45 -16.30
N GLY A 547 6.18 48.24 -15.73
CA GLY A 547 7.36 47.61 -15.18
C GLY A 547 8.31 47.14 -16.28
N ASN A 548 9.61 47.05 -15.98
CA ASN A 548 10.59 46.51 -16.91
C ASN A 548 10.47 44.98 -16.97
N GLY A 549 10.80 44.38 -18.12
CA GLY A 549 11.08 42.94 -18.19
C GLY A 549 12.41 42.61 -17.51
N GLY A 550 12.55 41.36 -17.04
CA GLY A 550 13.82 40.86 -16.50
C GLY A 550 14.86 40.57 -17.58
N ALA A 551 16.07 40.20 -17.17
CA ALA A 551 17.08 39.62 -18.04
C ALA A 551 16.85 38.12 -18.26
N GLY A 552 17.31 37.57 -19.38
CA GLY A 552 17.40 36.13 -19.58
C GLY A 552 18.56 35.53 -18.78
N GLY A 553 18.43 34.26 -18.40
CA GLY A 553 19.48 33.52 -17.71
C GLY A 553 20.61 33.09 -18.65
N ASN A 554 21.82 32.98 -18.12
CA ASN A 554 22.97 32.46 -18.88
C ASN A 554 22.85 30.94 -19.09
N GLY A 555 23.24 30.45 -20.26
CA GLY A 555 23.42 29.01 -20.50
C GLY A 555 24.62 28.44 -19.72
N GLY A 556 24.57 27.15 -19.40
CA GLY A 556 25.64 26.45 -18.70
C GLY A 556 26.80 26.10 -19.63
N ALA A 557 27.97 25.80 -19.06
CA ALA A 557 29.09 25.27 -19.82
C ALA A 557 28.83 23.80 -20.18
N GLY A 558 29.15 23.43 -21.42
CA GLY A 558 29.31 22.01 -21.77
C GLY A 558 30.53 21.44 -21.06
N GLY A 559 30.45 20.19 -20.63
CA GLY A 559 31.58 19.49 -20.03
C GLY A 559 32.75 19.39 -21.02
N GLN A 560 33.97 19.33 -20.52
CA GLN A 560 35.11 19.01 -21.39
C GLN A 560 34.86 17.66 -22.06
N GLY A 561 35.06 17.58 -23.38
CA GLY A 561 34.88 16.34 -24.13
C GLY A 561 35.76 15.25 -23.54
N GLY A 562 35.18 14.06 -23.33
CA GLY A 562 35.91 12.92 -22.78
C GLY A 562 37.15 12.60 -23.62
N ALA A 563 38.21 12.12 -22.95
CA ALA A 563 39.35 11.56 -23.67
C ALA A 563 38.85 10.45 -24.62
N ALA A 564 39.39 10.41 -25.84
CA ALA A 564 38.99 9.42 -26.82
C ALA A 564 39.20 8.01 -26.23
N GLY A 565 38.11 7.25 -26.10
CA GLY A 565 38.17 5.88 -25.60
C GLY A 565 39.10 5.03 -26.47
N GLU A 566 39.88 4.15 -25.84
CA GLU A 566 40.73 3.22 -26.57
C GLU A 566 39.87 2.35 -27.48
N GLY A 567 40.20 2.33 -28.77
CA GLY A 567 39.34 1.73 -29.78
C GLY A 567 39.24 0.22 -29.63
N ALA A 568 38.03 -0.29 -29.41
CA ALA A 568 37.75 -1.71 -29.58
C ALA A 568 37.89 -2.09 -31.06
N ASP A 569 38.72 -3.10 -31.36
CA ASP A 569 38.95 -3.58 -32.72
C ASP A 569 37.66 -4.09 -33.38
N GLY A 570 37.48 -3.77 -34.67
CA GLY A 570 36.17 -3.75 -35.32
C GLY A 570 35.52 -5.11 -35.64
N GLY A 571 34.20 -5.20 -35.37
CA GLY A 571 33.39 -6.43 -35.46
C GLY A 571 32.34 -6.52 -36.59
N THR A 572 32.60 -5.91 -37.75
CA THR A 572 31.76 -5.95 -39.00
C THR A 572 30.38 -5.23 -38.99
N PRO A 573 29.91 -4.72 -40.15
CA PRO A 573 28.65 -3.97 -40.23
C PRO A 573 27.47 -4.79 -40.78
N ASN A 574 26.27 -4.57 -40.23
CA ASN A 574 25.01 -4.79 -40.93
C ASN A 574 23.94 -3.84 -40.38
N GLY A 575 23.83 -2.66 -41.00
CA GLY A 575 22.91 -1.62 -40.56
C GLY A 575 21.56 -1.67 -41.29
N VAL A 576 20.47 -1.57 -40.55
CA VAL A 576 19.18 -1.06 -41.04
C VAL A 576 18.68 0.02 -40.08
N THR A 577 18.41 1.20 -40.61
CA THR A 577 17.85 2.33 -39.84
C THR A 577 16.37 2.09 -39.58
N GLY A 578 15.92 2.28 -38.34
CA GLY A 578 14.51 2.12 -37.96
C GLY A 578 13.60 3.26 -38.44
N ALA A 579 12.29 3.06 -38.31
CA ALA A 579 11.28 4.10 -38.47
C ALA A 579 10.05 3.84 -37.59
N ASN A 580 9.56 4.90 -36.94
CA ASN A 580 8.21 5.11 -36.41
C ASN A 580 7.61 4.06 -35.46
N GLY A 581 7.57 4.40 -34.16
CA GLY A 581 6.52 3.91 -33.27
C GLY A 581 5.17 4.55 -33.62
N GLY A 582 4.11 3.73 -33.72
CA GLY A 582 2.73 4.16 -33.98
C GLY A 582 1.75 3.17 -33.37
N ARG A 583 0.68 3.66 -32.71
CA ARG A 583 -0.23 2.83 -31.91
C ARG A 583 -1.18 1.99 -32.77
N GLY A 584 -1.44 0.77 -32.31
CA GLY A 584 -2.63 -0.03 -32.63
C GLY A 584 -3.15 -0.67 -31.34
N ALA A 585 -4.46 -0.91 -31.22
CA ALA A 585 -5.07 -1.30 -29.94
C ALA A 585 -6.21 -2.35 -30.08
N ASN A 586 -6.45 -3.04 -28.96
CA ASN A 586 -7.60 -3.90 -28.61
C ASN A 586 -7.72 -5.31 -29.25
N GLY A 587 -7.95 -6.31 -28.39
CA GLY A 587 -8.16 -7.72 -28.77
C GLY A 587 -8.14 -8.71 -27.57
N SER A 588 -9.07 -8.56 -26.61
CA SER A 588 -9.30 -9.49 -25.46
C SER A 588 -10.28 -10.62 -25.85
N PRO A 589 -10.54 -11.71 -25.07
CA PRO A 589 -10.09 -12.12 -23.72
C PRO A 589 -9.48 -13.57 -23.73
N THR A 590 -9.47 -14.49 -22.75
CA THR A 590 -10.02 -14.75 -21.36
C THR A 590 -9.16 -15.91 -20.76
N ALA A 591 -9.12 -16.28 -19.46
CA ALA A 591 -9.34 -15.64 -18.14
C ALA A 591 -9.10 -16.69 -17.01
N GLY A 592 -8.93 -16.25 -15.76
CA GLY A 592 -8.75 -17.11 -14.56
C GLY A 592 -7.27 -17.37 -14.18
N ALA A 593 -6.90 -17.68 -12.94
CA ALA A 593 -7.63 -17.84 -11.66
C ALA A 593 -6.60 -17.95 -10.51
N VAL A 594 -6.78 -17.55 -9.23
CA VAL A 594 -7.80 -16.77 -8.48
C VAL A 594 -7.11 -16.14 -7.24
N THR A 595 -7.77 -15.23 -6.51
CA THR A 595 -7.30 -14.62 -5.25
C THR A 595 -7.56 -15.48 -4.00
N ALA A 596 -6.79 -15.25 -2.92
CA ALA A 596 -7.04 -15.85 -1.61
C ALA A 596 -6.61 -14.92 -0.44
N ALA A 597 -7.55 -14.16 0.11
CA ALA A 597 -7.37 -13.41 1.35
C ALA A 597 -8.71 -13.04 1.99
N ALA A 598 -8.98 -13.51 3.22
CA ALA A 598 -9.74 -12.78 4.25
C ALA A 598 -9.83 -13.57 5.59
N SER A 599 -9.81 -12.79 6.68
CA SER A 599 -10.36 -13.05 8.03
C SER A 599 -10.98 -14.42 8.38
N ALA A 600 -10.45 -15.07 9.42
CA ALA A 600 -11.24 -15.97 10.26
C ALA A 600 -12.15 -15.16 11.21
N ALA A 601 -13.39 -15.59 11.38
CA ALA A 601 -14.35 -15.04 12.35
C ALA A 601 -14.87 -16.15 13.28
N ALA A 602 -15.09 -15.82 14.56
CA ALA A 602 -15.35 -16.80 15.60
C ALA A 602 -16.75 -17.44 15.52
N ALA A 603 -16.84 -18.72 15.91
CA ALA A 603 -18.10 -19.45 16.10
C ALA A 603 -18.14 -20.09 17.50
N SER A 604 -19.22 -19.85 18.24
CA SER A 604 -19.48 -20.43 19.57
C SER A 604 -20.51 -21.58 19.50
N PRO A 605 -20.57 -22.48 20.50
CA PRO A 605 -21.08 -23.83 20.29
C PRO A 605 -22.60 -23.99 20.37
N GLY A 606 -23.17 -24.73 19.41
CA GLY A 606 -24.51 -25.32 19.47
C GLY A 606 -24.43 -26.84 19.35
N SER A 607 -25.17 -27.58 20.19
CA SER A 607 -24.99 -29.02 20.37
C SER A 607 -26.06 -29.88 19.69
N VAL A 608 -25.67 -30.79 18.81
CA VAL A 608 -26.46 -32.02 18.50
C VAL A 608 -25.57 -33.20 18.09
N SER A 609 -25.87 -34.36 18.68
CA SER A 609 -25.59 -35.73 18.19
C SER A 609 -24.27 -36.04 17.49
N ALA A 610 -23.33 -36.65 18.23
CA ALA A 610 -22.17 -37.32 17.63
C ALA A 610 -22.60 -38.51 16.74
N SER A 611 -22.34 -38.43 15.43
CA SER A 611 -22.59 -39.51 14.48
C SER A 611 -21.59 -40.66 14.67
N VAL A 612 -22.09 -41.83 15.07
CA VAL A 612 -21.27 -43.05 15.16
C VAL A 612 -20.85 -43.46 13.74
N SER A 613 -19.55 -43.67 13.50
CA SER A 613 -19.03 -43.93 12.14
C SER A 613 -19.65 -45.19 11.51
N ALA A 614 -19.82 -45.17 10.18
CA ALA A 614 -20.51 -46.24 9.46
C ALA A 614 -19.83 -47.61 9.62
N TRP A 615 -18.51 -47.62 9.81
CA TRP A 615 -17.71 -48.81 10.10
C TRP A 615 -18.11 -49.49 11.42
N ALA A 616 -18.41 -48.72 12.47
CA ALA A 616 -18.88 -49.29 13.74
C ALA A 616 -20.30 -49.86 13.62
N HIS A 617 -21.15 -49.25 12.78
CA HIS A 617 -22.48 -49.77 12.44
C HIS A 617 -22.40 -51.07 11.62
N SER A 618 -21.50 -51.18 10.64
CA SER A 618 -21.39 -52.36 9.78
C SER A 618 -20.88 -53.59 10.53
N LEU A 619 -19.97 -53.41 11.50
CA LEU A 619 -19.53 -54.45 12.43
C LEU A 619 -20.68 -55.03 13.27
N ALA A 620 -21.64 -54.21 13.70
CA ALA A 620 -22.82 -54.66 14.43
C ALA A 620 -23.89 -55.30 13.53
N ALA A 621 -23.95 -54.91 12.25
CA ALA A 621 -24.94 -55.40 11.27
C ALA A 621 -24.57 -56.75 10.61
N GLY A 622 -23.35 -57.26 10.82
CA GLY A 622 -22.94 -58.62 10.45
C GLY A 622 -22.19 -58.75 9.11
N PRO A 623 -21.80 -59.97 8.72
CA PRO A 623 -20.72 -60.20 7.74
C PRO A 623 -20.95 -59.58 6.35
N ALA A 624 -22.19 -59.57 5.85
CA ALA A 624 -22.51 -58.99 4.55
C ALA A 624 -22.40 -57.45 4.55
N ALA A 625 -22.83 -56.80 5.63
CA ALA A 625 -22.70 -55.35 5.80
C ALA A 625 -21.22 -54.95 5.95
N PHE A 626 -20.45 -55.71 6.73
CA PHE A 626 -19.01 -55.50 6.92
C PHE A 626 -18.21 -55.64 5.62
N LEU A 627 -18.47 -56.66 4.80
CA LEU A 627 -17.83 -56.81 3.49
C LEU A 627 -18.22 -55.70 2.50
N SER A 628 -19.48 -55.26 2.53
CA SER A 628 -19.93 -54.11 1.73
C SER A 628 -19.23 -52.81 2.15
N GLU A 629 -19.01 -52.60 3.45
CA GLU A 629 -18.27 -51.45 3.96
C GLU A 629 -16.81 -51.47 3.55
N ILE A 630 -16.11 -52.62 3.62
CA ILE A 630 -14.73 -52.74 3.11
C ILE A 630 -14.66 -52.34 1.63
N GLY A 631 -15.62 -52.76 0.80
CA GLY A 631 -15.70 -52.34 -0.59
C GLY A 631 -15.91 -50.84 -0.76
N ARG A 632 -16.82 -50.25 0.02
CA ARG A 632 -17.12 -48.80 0.02
C ARG A 632 -15.93 -47.96 0.52
N GLN A 633 -15.15 -48.49 1.45
CA GLN A 633 -13.96 -47.86 2.03
C GLN A 633 -12.76 -47.89 1.08
N ILE A 634 -12.53 -49.01 0.38
CA ILE A 634 -11.53 -49.06 -0.72
C ILE A 634 -11.94 -48.10 -1.85
N GLY A 635 -13.24 -48.01 -2.15
CA GLY A 635 -13.82 -47.04 -3.08
C GLY A 635 -13.55 -45.59 -2.67
N TYR A 636 -13.78 -45.24 -1.40
CA TYR A 636 -13.44 -43.93 -0.85
C TYR A 636 -11.92 -43.66 -0.95
N ILE A 637 -11.06 -44.53 -0.42
CA ILE A 637 -9.62 -44.30 -0.37
C ILE A 637 -9.06 -44.00 -1.76
N PHE A 638 -9.30 -44.88 -2.74
CA PHE A 638 -8.60 -44.81 -4.03
C PHE A 638 -9.41 -44.22 -5.19
N PHE A 639 -10.74 -44.10 -5.07
CA PHE A 639 -11.63 -43.77 -6.18
C PHE A 639 -12.77 -42.80 -5.79
N ASN A 640 -12.57 -41.97 -4.75
CA ASN A 640 -13.59 -41.03 -4.28
C ASN A 640 -14.10 -40.14 -5.42
N ARG A 641 -15.39 -39.83 -5.36
CA ARG A 641 -16.05 -38.88 -6.26
C ARG A 641 -16.50 -37.71 -5.43
N ALA A 642 -16.13 -36.49 -5.84
CA ALA A 642 -16.53 -35.28 -5.13
C ALA A 642 -18.07 -35.22 -4.97
N PRO A 643 -18.58 -34.67 -3.86
CA PRO A 643 -20.00 -34.45 -3.70
C PRO A 643 -20.52 -33.45 -4.74
N SER A 644 -21.83 -33.40 -4.90
CA SER A 644 -22.52 -32.45 -5.77
C SER A 644 -23.60 -31.71 -4.98
N LEU A 645 -23.69 -30.39 -5.16
CA LEU A 645 -24.50 -29.48 -4.37
C LEU A 645 -25.43 -28.67 -5.29
N THR A 646 -26.63 -28.38 -4.80
CA THR A 646 -27.55 -27.39 -5.39
C THR A 646 -28.32 -26.71 -4.27
N PHE A 647 -28.83 -25.50 -4.50
CA PHE A 647 -29.59 -24.74 -3.50
C PHE A 647 -31.02 -24.44 -3.99
N ASP A 648 -31.97 -24.56 -3.07
CA ASP A 648 -33.30 -23.96 -3.19
C ASP A 648 -33.36 -22.77 -2.22
N VAL A 649 -33.57 -21.56 -2.75
CA VAL A 649 -33.65 -20.32 -1.97
C VAL A 649 -35.11 -19.96 -1.84
N GLY A 650 -35.67 -20.23 -0.66
CA GLY A 650 -37.09 -20.04 -0.37
C GLY A 650 -37.52 -18.58 -0.39
N GLY A 651 -38.84 -18.37 -0.54
CA GLY A 651 -39.43 -17.03 -0.50
C GLY A 651 -39.19 -16.32 0.83
N GLN A 652 -38.96 -15.00 0.75
CA GLN A 652 -38.75 -14.13 1.91
C GLN A 652 -39.94 -14.19 2.89
N GLY A 653 -39.65 -14.42 4.17
CA GLY A 653 -40.64 -14.51 5.23
C GLY A 653 -41.42 -13.20 5.44
N THR A 654 -42.69 -13.34 5.83
CA THR A 654 -43.61 -12.21 6.09
C THR A 654 -43.52 -11.65 7.51
N GLY A 655 -42.66 -12.20 8.37
CA GLY A 655 -42.36 -11.68 9.70
C GLY A 655 -41.48 -10.42 9.65
N PRO A 656 -41.35 -9.67 10.77
CA PRO A 656 -40.61 -8.41 10.81
C PRO A 656 -39.15 -8.55 10.34
N ASN A 657 -38.51 -9.68 10.66
CA ASN A 657 -37.10 -9.93 10.34
C ASN A 657 -36.85 -10.39 8.89
N LYS A 658 -37.88 -10.51 8.04
CA LYS A 658 -37.81 -10.88 6.62
C LYS A 658 -36.94 -12.11 6.29
N GLN A 659 -36.86 -13.07 7.22
CA GLN A 659 -35.92 -14.20 7.13
C GLN A 659 -36.11 -15.04 5.85
N ILE A 660 -35.00 -15.54 5.30
CA ILE A 660 -34.97 -16.36 4.10
C ILE A 660 -34.49 -17.76 4.49
N VAL A 661 -35.27 -18.79 4.14
CA VAL A 661 -34.89 -20.19 4.36
C VAL A 661 -34.23 -20.73 3.10
N VAL A 662 -33.02 -21.28 3.23
CA VAL A 662 -32.27 -21.89 2.12
C VAL A 662 -32.13 -23.38 2.40
N THR A 663 -32.38 -24.22 1.39
CA THR A 663 -32.18 -25.68 1.49
C THR A 663 -31.08 -26.12 0.53
N ALA A 664 -29.99 -26.65 1.09
CA ALA A 664 -28.88 -27.24 0.36
C ALA A 664 -29.17 -28.72 0.10
N ASN A 665 -29.19 -29.09 -1.18
CA ASN A 665 -29.46 -30.44 -1.67
C ASN A 665 -28.15 -31.08 -2.15
N GLY A 666 -27.41 -31.65 -1.19
CA GLY A 666 -26.12 -32.29 -1.40
C GLY A 666 -26.21 -33.82 -1.58
N PHE A 667 -25.44 -34.36 -2.52
CA PHE A 667 -25.29 -35.79 -2.77
C PHE A 667 -23.84 -36.22 -2.66
N GLY A 668 -23.56 -37.28 -1.90
CA GLY A 668 -22.21 -37.70 -1.56
C GLY A 668 -21.41 -38.35 -2.70
N ASN A 669 -22.06 -38.92 -3.72
CA ASN A 669 -21.47 -39.55 -4.92
C ASN A 669 -20.48 -40.72 -4.70
N ASN A 670 -20.00 -40.93 -3.48
CA ASN A 670 -19.12 -42.02 -3.02
C ASN A 670 -19.87 -43.10 -2.18
N GLY A 671 -21.16 -42.88 -1.93
CA GLY A 671 -22.02 -43.78 -1.16
C GLY A 671 -22.10 -43.46 0.34
N TYR A 672 -21.44 -42.41 0.84
CA TYR A 672 -21.62 -41.89 2.20
C TYR A 672 -22.67 -40.76 2.24
N PRO A 673 -23.36 -40.57 3.38
CA PRO A 673 -24.20 -39.39 3.59
C PRO A 673 -23.31 -38.15 3.74
N VAL A 674 -23.84 -36.99 3.34
CA VAL A 674 -23.10 -35.73 3.41
C VAL A 674 -23.31 -34.97 4.71
N THR A 675 -22.32 -34.17 5.08
CA THR A 675 -22.41 -33.12 6.10
C THR A 675 -22.26 -31.74 5.46
N TYR A 676 -23.00 -30.75 5.96
CA TYR A 676 -22.98 -29.38 5.44
C TYR A 676 -22.40 -28.41 6.47
N THR A 677 -21.57 -27.47 6.02
CA THR A 677 -20.93 -26.46 6.87
C THR A 677 -20.99 -25.11 6.15
N VAL A 678 -21.48 -24.07 6.81
CA VAL A 678 -21.27 -22.69 6.34
C VAL A 678 -19.80 -22.36 6.53
N THR A 679 -19.03 -22.28 5.44
CA THR A 679 -17.60 -21.98 5.47
C THR A 679 -17.31 -20.49 5.37
N GLU A 680 -18.29 -19.70 4.92
CA GLU A 680 -18.23 -18.25 4.84
C GLU A 680 -19.59 -17.69 5.23
N GLN A 681 -19.63 -16.87 6.30
CA GLN A 681 -20.85 -16.17 6.71
C GLN A 681 -21.10 -14.96 5.79
N PRO A 682 -22.37 -14.53 5.61
CA PRO A 682 -22.68 -13.37 4.78
C PRO A 682 -22.20 -12.06 5.41
N LYS A 683 -22.12 -11.00 4.60
CA LYS A 683 -21.53 -9.72 5.02
C LYS A 683 -22.53 -8.77 5.69
N TYR A 684 -23.80 -8.85 5.33
CA TYR A 684 -24.85 -7.90 5.74
C TYR A 684 -25.96 -8.56 6.58
N GLY A 685 -25.66 -9.70 7.19
CA GLY A 685 -26.58 -10.51 7.97
C GLY A 685 -25.89 -11.67 8.68
N THR A 686 -26.67 -12.69 9.03
CA THR A 686 -26.19 -13.92 9.67
C THR A 686 -26.89 -15.14 9.07
N VAL A 687 -26.20 -16.28 9.02
CA VAL A 687 -26.77 -17.59 8.70
C VAL A 687 -26.59 -18.55 9.85
N VAL A 688 -27.71 -19.11 10.32
CA VAL A 688 -27.75 -20.22 11.28
C VAL A 688 -28.27 -21.49 10.60
N ALA A 689 -27.87 -22.65 11.11
CA ALA A 689 -28.47 -23.92 10.70
C ALA A 689 -29.94 -24.00 11.16
N GLY A 690 -30.81 -24.53 10.30
CA GLY A 690 -32.21 -24.81 10.63
C GLY A 690 -32.37 -26.14 11.37
N GLU A 691 -33.63 -26.49 11.69
CA GLU A 691 -33.97 -27.74 12.41
C GLU A 691 -33.69 -29.03 11.60
N GLN A 692 -33.50 -28.91 10.29
CA GLN A 692 -33.21 -30.02 9.37
C GLN A 692 -31.77 -29.91 8.83
N PRO A 693 -30.98 -30.99 8.79
CA PRO A 693 -29.65 -30.98 8.19
C PRO A 693 -29.68 -30.54 6.71
N GLY A 694 -28.88 -29.54 6.36
CA GLY A 694 -28.88 -28.92 5.03
C GLY A 694 -29.82 -27.74 4.86
N THR A 695 -30.70 -27.45 5.84
CA THR A 695 -31.48 -26.21 5.87
C THR A 695 -30.73 -25.12 6.63
N PHE A 696 -30.81 -23.89 6.14
CA PHE A 696 -30.18 -22.69 6.68
C PHE A 696 -31.20 -21.56 6.76
N ILE A 697 -31.05 -20.67 7.75
CA ILE A 697 -31.90 -19.48 7.93
C ILE A 697 -31.02 -18.24 7.87
N TYR A 698 -31.21 -17.43 6.83
CA TYR A 698 -30.59 -16.12 6.69
C TYR A 698 -31.45 -15.03 7.35
N THR A 699 -30.80 -14.14 8.09
CA THR A 699 -31.40 -12.92 8.65
C THR A 699 -30.48 -11.74 8.35
N ALA A 700 -30.98 -10.70 7.66
CA ALA A 700 -30.21 -9.48 7.41
C ALA A 700 -30.08 -8.62 8.68
N ASN A 701 -29.06 -7.76 8.74
CA ASN A 701 -28.90 -6.76 9.80
C ASN A 701 -30.13 -5.84 9.89
N ASP A 702 -30.53 -5.45 11.12
CA ASP A 702 -31.78 -4.70 11.37
C ASP A 702 -31.93 -3.43 10.51
N ALA A 703 -30.83 -2.70 10.31
CA ALA A 703 -30.77 -1.50 9.46
C ALA A 703 -31.17 -1.77 7.99
N LEU A 704 -30.90 -2.97 7.49
CA LEU A 704 -31.09 -3.37 6.08
C LEU A 704 -32.40 -4.12 5.82
N ILE A 705 -33.14 -4.49 6.87
CA ILE A 705 -34.49 -5.08 6.73
C ILE A 705 -35.42 -4.16 5.94
N ASN A 706 -35.42 -2.86 6.23
CA ASN A 706 -36.34 -1.90 5.60
C ASN A 706 -35.94 -1.48 4.17
N PRO A 707 -34.70 -1.02 3.90
CA PRO A 707 -34.28 -0.66 2.54
C PRO A 707 -34.05 -1.87 1.64
N GLY A 708 -33.77 -3.05 2.22
CA GLY A 708 -33.39 -4.26 1.50
C GLY A 708 -31.87 -4.38 1.35
N ILE A 709 -31.40 -5.55 0.91
CA ILE A 709 -29.99 -5.81 0.55
C ILE A 709 -29.90 -7.08 -0.31
N THR A 710 -28.82 -7.21 -1.09
CA THR A 710 -28.42 -8.50 -1.70
C THR A 710 -27.08 -8.94 -1.13
N ASP A 711 -27.06 -10.16 -0.61
CA ASP A 711 -26.00 -10.71 0.23
C ASP A 711 -25.68 -12.15 -0.21
N SER A 712 -24.59 -12.73 0.29
CA SER A 712 -24.11 -14.02 -0.18
C SER A 712 -23.30 -14.76 0.87
N PHE A 713 -23.47 -16.09 0.96
CA PHE A 713 -22.75 -16.95 1.90
C PHE A 713 -22.36 -18.28 1.25
N THR A 714 -21.23 -18.86 1.67
CA THR A 714 -20.67 -20.06 1.03
C THR A 714 -20.89 -21.30 1.92
N VAL A 715 -21.53 -22.32 1.34
CA VAL A 715 -21.79 -23.61 1.99
C VAL A 715 -20.86 -24.66 1.38
N SER A 716 -20.07 -25.30 2.24
CA SER A 716 -19.36 -26.53 1.91
C SER A 716 -20.23 -27.74 2.19
N VAL A 717 -20.17 -28.73 1.30
CA VAL A 717 -20.70 -30.08 1.49
C VAL A 717 -19.55 -31.08 1.46
N ASP A 718 -19.52 -31.94 2.47
CA ASP A 718 -18.47 -32.93 2.71
C ASP A 718 -19.06 -34.36 2.63
N ASN A 719 -18.35 -35.28 1.97
CA ASN A 719 -18.73 -36.70 1.86
C ASN A 719 -17.74 -37.67 2.54
N GLY A 720 -16.71 -37.15 3.20
CA GLY A 720 -15.59 -37.91 3.78
C GLY A 720 -15.69 -38.11 5.29
N THR A 721 -16.31 -37.17 6.00
CA THR A 721 -16.44 -37.16 7.46
C THR A 721 -17.09 -38.44 8.00
N GLN A 722 -18.07 -39.01 7.30
CA GLN A 722 -18.67 -40.31 7.67
C GLN A 722 -17.97 -41.54 7.09
N ALA A 723 -17.01 -41.35 6.18
CA ALA A 723 -16.11 -42.40 5.70
C ALA A 723 -14.91 -42.61 6.65
N GLN A 724 -14.47 -41.57 7.35
CA GLN A 724 -13.29 -41.63 8.23
C GLN A 724 -13.41 -42.70 9.34
N LEU A 725 -12.40 -43.57 9.38
CA LEU A 725 -12.15 -44.55 10.42
C LEU A 725 -11.67 -43.87 11.71
N PRO A 726 -12.05 -44.38 12.89
CA PRO A 726 -11.50 -43.91 14.16
C PRO A 726 -10.04 -44.37 14.36
N GLY A 727 -9.19 -43.48 14.89
CA GLY A 727 -7.83 -43.80 15.34
C GLY A 727 -6.85 -44.13 14.22
N ILE A 728 -5.93 -45.09 14.48
CA ILE A 728 -4.81 -45.42 13.58
C ILE A 728 -5.28 -45.83 12.19
N ALA A 729 -6.43 -46.51 12.08
CA ALA A 729 -6.99 -46.91 10.80
C ALA A 729 -7.44 -45.69 9.96
N GLY A 730 -7.91 -44.62 10.60
CA GLY A 730 -8.23 -43.33 9.96
C GLY A 730 -6.99 -42.59 9.47
N MET A 731 -5.89 -42.64 10.22
CA MET A 731 -4.62 -42.04 9.78
C MET A 731 -4.06 -42.76 8.54
N ILE A 732 -4.15 -44.09 8.48
CA ILE A 732 -3.73 -44.89 7.31
C ILE A 732 -4.67 -44.63 6.12
N GLN A 733 -5.98 -44.60 6.35
CA GLN A 733 -6.98 -44.24 5.34
C GLN A 733 -6.71 -42.85 4.75
N GLY A 734 -6.54 -41.82 5.59
CA GLY A 734 -6.27 -40.45 5.19
C GLY A 734 -4.94 -40.30 4.42
N LEU A 735 -3.89 -41.01 4.84
CA LEU A 735 -2.61 -41.06 4.11
C LEU A 735 -2.77 -41.68 2.71
N LEU A 736 -3.46 -42.81 2.59
CA LEU A 736 -3.69 -43.46 1.29
C LEU A 736 -4.64 -42.64 0.41
N HIS A 737 -5.62 -41.96 1.01
CA HIS A 737 -6.60 -41.15 0.30
C HIS A 737 -6.02 -39.81 -0.20
N SER A 738 -5.25 -39.10 0.63
CA SER A 738 -4.50 -37.91 0.20
C SER A 738 -3.47 -38.24 -0.89
N LEU A 739 -2.80 -39.39 -0.81
CA LEU A 739 -1.96 -39.90 -1.91
C LEU A 739 -2.77 -40.20 -3.17
N ALA A 740 -3.97 -40.78 -3.05
CA ALA A 740 -4.86 -41.04 -4.19
C ALA A 740 -5.37 -39.75 -4.85
N ILE A 741 -5.63 -38.68 -4.08
CA ILE A 741 -5.92 -37.34 -4.63
C ILE A 741 -4.69 -36.77 -5.34
N MET A 742 -3.51 -36.87 -4.71
CA MET A 742 -2.24 -36.36 -5.26
C MET A 742 -1.89 -36.97 -6.63
N VAL A 743 -2.14 -38.28 -6.83
CA VAL A 743 -1.94 -38.97 -8.12
C VAL A 743 -3.17 -38.93 -9.05
N GLY A 744 -4.22 -38.20 -8.68
CA GLY A 744 -5.43 -38.00 -9.49
C GLY A 744 -6.39 -39.20 -9.58
N ALA A 745 -6.18 -40.25 -8.78
CA ALA A 745 -7.04 -41.44 -8.74
C ALA A 745 -8.37 -41.19 -7.99
N ALA A 746 -8.31 -40.39 -6.92
CA ALA A 746 -9.47 -39.94 -6.15
C ALA A 746 -9.76 -38.44 -6.36
N LYS A 747 -10.98 -38.01 -6.03
CA LYS A 747 -11.38 -36.60 -5.95
C LYS A 747 -11.50 -36.13 -4.49
N PRO A 748 -11.38 -34.81 -4.21
CA PRO A 748 -11.57 -34.24 -2.88
C PRO A 748 -12.93 -34.59 -2.27
N ASP A 749 -12.96 -34.65 -0.94
CA ASP A 749 -14.16 -34.97 -0.15
C ASP A 749 -15.18 -33.82 -0.06
N THR A 750 -14.73 -32.60 -0.37
CA THR A 750 -15.51 -31.38 -0.23
C THR A 750 -15.70 -30.67 -1.56
N ILE A 751 -16.88 -30.05 -1.73
CA ILE A 751 -17.05 -28.90 -2.63
C ILE A 751 -17.72 -27.77 -1.85
N ALA A 752 -17.40 -26.53 -2.20
CA ALA A 752 -18.04 -25.34 -1.65
C ALA A 752 -18.68 -24.54 -2.79
N ASP A 753 -19.88 -24.00 -2.55
CA ASP A 753 -20.62 -23.20 -3.53
C ASP A 753 -21.39 -22.08 -2.81
N THR A 754 -21.64 -20.97 -3.52
CA THR A 754 -22.07 -19.70 -2.92
C THR A 754 -23.55 -19.45 -3.16
N VAL A 755 -24.30 -19.36 -2.06
CA VAL A 755 -25.71 -18.96 -2.06
C VAL A 755 -25.81 -17.46 -2.16
N ASN A 756 -26.63 -16.96 -3.10
CA ASN A 756 -27.03 -15.55 -3.15
C ASN A 756 -28.45 -15.40 -2.56
N VAL A 757 -28.66 -14.37 -1.74
CA VAL A 757 -29.95 -14.05 -1.11
C VAL A 757 -30.27 -12.57 -1.25
N THR A 758 -31.54 -12.22 -1.44
CA THR A 758 -31.99 -10.83 -1.57
C THR A 758 -33.18 -10.57 -0.67
N VAL A 759 -33.05 -9.60 0.23
CA VAL A 759 -34.15 -9.04 1.02
C VAL A 759 -34.71 -7.84 0.28
N ALA A 760 -35.98 -7.91 -0.11
CA ALA A 760 -36.69 -6.83 -0.77
C ALA A 760 -37.10 -5.73 0.24
N GLY A 761 -36.86 -4.47 -0.13
CA GLY A 761 -37.17 -3.28 0.65
C GLY A 761 -37.41 -2.06 -0.22
N THR A 762 -37.27 -0.85 0.34
CA THR A 762 -37.54 0.41 -0.38
C THR A 762 -36.49 0.77 -1.44
N GLY A 763 -35.27 0.24 -1.36
CA GLY A 763 -34.15 0.65 -2.20
C GLY A 763 -33.58 2.06 -1.90
N VAL A 764 -33.96 2.66 -0.76
CA VAL A 764 -33.51 4.01 -0.34
C VAL A 764 -32.69 3.90 0.94
N TYR A 765 -31.44 4.33 0.91
CA TYR A 765 -30.43 4.15 1.96
C TYR A 765 -29.87 5.52 2.36
N GLY A 766 -29.90 5.90 3.64
CA GLY A 766 -29.47 7.22 4.13
C GLY A 766 -30.62 8.23 4.24
N ASN A 767 -30.29 9.53 4.33
CA ASN A 767 -31.28 10.63 4.38
C ASN A 767 -30.65 11.98 3.94
N ALA A 768 -30.88 12.35 2.69
CA ALA A 768 -30.29 13.54 2.08
C ALA A 768 -30.75 14.84 2.75
N GLN A 769 -31.99 14.91 3.25
CA GLN A 769 -32.52 16.14 3.85
C GLN A 769 -31.96 16.41 5.25
N GLN A 770 -31.78 15.35 6.06
CA GLN A 770 -31.12 15.47 7.37
C GLN A 770 -29.62 15.73 7.22
N ALA A 771 -28.95 15.12 6.24
CA ALA A 771 -27.51 15.24 6.07
C ALA A 771 -27.02 16.63 5.62
N LYS A 772 -27.90 17.47 5.06
CA LYS A 772 -27.55 18.85 4.64
C LYS A 772 -26.95 19.70 5.78
N GLN A 773 -27.34 19.44 7.03
CA GLN A 773 -26.85 20.21 8.19
C GLN A 773 -25.37 19.92 8.55
N PHE A 774 -24.80 18.83 8.01
CA PHE A 774 -23.40 18.44 8.19
C PHE A 774 -22.50 18.89 7.04
N TRP A 775 -23.05 19.58 6.04
CA TRP A 775 -22.29 20.11 4.91
C TRP A 775 -21.30 21.18 5.37
N VAL A 776 -20.06 21.08 4.88
CA VAL A 776 -18.99 22.04 5.14
C VAL A 776 -18.58 22.68 3.82
N SER A 777 -18.63 24.01 3.77
CA SER A 777 -18.20 24.80 2.62
C SER A 777 -16.68 24.86 2.49
N GLN A 778 -16.19 25.00 1.27
CA GLN A 778 -14.77 25.16 0.96
C GLN A 778 -14.41 26.62 0.62
N SER A 779 -13.29 27.11 1.16
CA SER A 779 -12.68 28.41 0.81
C SER A 779 -11.30 28.29 0.13
N TYR A 780 -10.60 27.15 0.27
CA TYR A 780 -9.26 26.89 -0.31
C TYR A 780 -9.23 25.61 -1.16
N SER A 781 -8.10 25.26 -1.79
CA SER A 781 -7.93 24.02 -2.58
C SER A 781 -7.80 22.75 -1.70
N ASN A 782 -8.81 22.46 -0.87
CA ASN A 782 -8.71 21.54 0.27
C ASN A 782 -9.87 20.52 0.39
N CYS A 783 -10.45 20.06 -0.72
CA CYS A 783 -11.76 19.40 -0.74
C CYS A 783 -11.83 18.14 0.13
N GLN A 784 -10.75 17.36 0.17
CA GLN A 784 -10.58 16.20 1.05
C GLN A 784 -10.80 16.53 2.53
N MET A 785 -10.33 17.70 3.01
CA MET A 785 -10.52 18.11 4.41
C MET A 785 -11.98 18.46 4.70
N GLN A 786 -12.67 19.17 3.81
CA GLN A 786 -14.08 19.51 4.04
C GLN A 786 -15.01 18.30 3.91
N ALA A 787 -14.69 17.35 3.02
CA ALA A 787 -15.40 16.08 2.92
C ALA A 787 -15.20 15.21 4.17
N ALA A 788 -13.96 15.11 4.69
CA ALA A 788 -13.67 14.41 5.95
C ALA A 788 -14.35 15.08 7.16
N ALA A 789 -14.30 16.42 7.24
CA ALA A 789 -14.98 17.21 8.26
C ALA A 789 -16.50 16.98 8.24
N ALA A 790 -17.14 17.05 7.07
CA ALA A 790 -18.56 16.76 6.89
C ALA A 790 -18.91 15.31 7.28
N ALA A 791 -18.05 14.34 6.94
CA ALA A 791 -18.25 12.93 7.30
C ALA A 791 -18.17 12.70 8.82
N VAL A 792 -17.22 13.34 9.53
CA VAL A 792 -17.15 13.31 11.00
C VAL A 792 -18.40 13.94 11.63
N MET A 793 -18.81 15.11 11.15
CA MET A 793 -19.96 15.83 11.68
C MET A 793 -21.25 15.02 11.49
N GLN A 794 -21.42 14.36 10.34
CA GLN A 794 -22.51 13.41 10.12
C GLN A 794 -22.41 12.16 11.02
N ALA A 795 -21.24 11.53 11.12
CA ALA A 795 -21.03 10.31 11.91
C ALA A 795 -21.16 10.51 13.44
N LEU A 796 -21.02 11.74 13.92
CA LEU A 796 -21.21 12.13 15.32
C LEU A 796 -22.54 12.85 15.59
N GLY A 797 -23.30 13.22 14.55
CA GLY A 797 -24.52 14.02 14.68
C GLY A 797 -24.30 15.45 15.18
N LEU A 798 -23.13 16.04 14.89
CA LEU A 798 -22.72 17.36 15.36
C LEU A 798 -22.87 18.42 14.26
N THR A 799 -23.29 19.63 14.63
CA THR A 799 -23.28 20.78 13.72
C THR A 799 -21.83 21.25 13.50
N PRO A 800 -21.37 21.45 12.25
CA PRO A 800 -20.06 22.05 11.99
C PRO A 800 -19.96 23.47 12.59
N PRO A 801 -18.90 23.81 13.36
CA PRO A 801 -18.66 25.17 13.79
C PRO A 801 -18.18 26.06 12.62
N ALA A 802 -18.35 27.38 12.74
CA ALA A 802 -18.11 28.32 11.65
C ALA A 802 -16.62 28.45 11.24
N ASP A 803 -15.70 28.04 12.11
CA ASP A 803 -14.25 28.08 11.96
C ASP A 803 -13.63 26.69 11.65
N ILE A 804 -14.46 25.68 11.34
CA ILE A 804 -14.00 24.29 11.12
C ILE A 804 -12.90 24.17 10.05
N GLU A 805 -12.97 24.94 8.97
CA GLU A 805 -11.96 24.94 7.90
C GLU A 805 -10.60 25.46 8.39
N GLU A 806 -10.57 26.48 9.26
CA GLU A 806 -9.34 27.03 9.84
C GLU A 806 -8.71 26.06 10.85
N GLN A 807 -9.54 25.41 11.68
CA GLN A 807 -9.08 24.37 12.61
C GLN A 807 -8.41 23.21 11.86
N TRP A 808 -9.08 22.66 10.83
CA TRP A 808 -8.56 21.52 10.06
C TRP A 808 -7.30 21.87 9.25
N VAL A 809 -7.24 23.06 8.63
CA VAL A 809 -6.02 23.56 7.98
C VAL A 809 -4.87 23.69 8.99
N THR A 810 -5.14 24.18 10.20
CA THR A 810 -4.11 24.33 11.25
C THR A 810 -3.54 22.98 11.71
N TRP A 811 -4.40 21.98 11.88
CA TRP A 811 -3.96 20.61 12.21
C TRP A 811 -3.16 19.99 11.05
N ALA A 812 -3.67 20.05 9.81
CA ALA A 812 -2.99 19.47 8.65
C ALA A 812 -1.62 20.12 8.34
N LYS A 813 -1.43 21.41 8.66
CA LYS A 813 -0.12 22.09 8.55
C LYS A 813 0.89 21.69 9.63
N THR A 814 0.44 21.13 10.76
CA THR A 814 1.30 20.82 11.91
C THR A 814 1.57 19.33 12.06
N THR A 815 0.63 18.47 11.67
CA THR A 815 0.74 17.01 11.72
C THR A 815 1.56 16.44 10.54
N ASP A 816 2.40 15.43 10.83
CA ASP A 816 3.18 14.70 9.83
C ASP A 816 2.31 13.71 9.03
N SER A 817 2.58 13.56 7.73
CA SER A 817 1.79 12.74 6.81
C SER A 817 1.99 11.25 7.05
N VAL A 818 0.87 10.53 7.21
CA VAL A 818 0.86 9.06 7.27
C VAL A 818 0.89 8.46 5.85
N ALA A 819 0.37 9.20 4.86
CA ALA A 819 0.38 8.84 3.45
C ALA A 819 1.78 9.00 2.81
N ARG A 820 2.51 10.05 3.20
CA ARG A 820 3.85 10.41 2.71
C ARG A 820 4.80 10.53 3.92
N PRO A 821 5.30 9.41 4.47
CA PRO A 821 6.14 9.41 5.68
C PRO A 821 7.32 10.37 5.57
N GLY A 822 7.41 11.33 6.49
CA GLY A 822 8.39 12.42 6.45
C GLY A 822 7.87 13.79 5.98
N ASP A 823 6.72 13.87 5.30
CA ASP A 823 6.07 15.13 4.91
C ASP A 823 5.20 15.71 6.04
N LYS A 824 4.72 16.95 5.86
CA LYS A 824 3.47 17.42 6.48
C LYS A 824 2.25 16.99 5.65
N MET A 825 1.11 16.80 6.31
CA MET A 825 -0.15 16.45 5.61
C MET A 825 -0.54 17.54 4.61
N TYR A 826 -0.39 18.81 5.00
CA TYR A 826 -0.64 20.02 4.20
C TYR A 826 0.52 21.02 4.39
N LEU A 827 0.80 21.83 3.38
CA LEU A 827 1.88 22.84 3.45
C LEU A 827 1.34 24.21 3.88
N ASP A 828 0.43 24.77 3.08
CA ASP A 828 -0.27 26.00 3.38
C ASP A 828 -1.60 26.10 2.62
N ALA A 829 -2.56 26.85 3.19
CA ALA A 829 -3.84 27.18 2.58
C ALA A 829 -3.74 27.78 1.18
N ASN A 830 -2.62 28.46 0.89
CA ASN A 830 -2.35 29.15 -0.35
C ASN A 830 -1.41 28.34 -1.28
N THR A 831 -1.49 27.00 -1.26
CA THR A 831 -0.76 26.09 -2.17
C THR A 831 -1.70 25.07 -2.82
N ASP A 832 -1.42 24.68 -4.07
CA ASP A 832 -2.27 23.75 -4.86
C ASP A 832 -2.12 22.27 -4.47
N ILE A 833 -1.54 21.97 -3.29
CA ILE A 833 -1.20 20.61 -2.85
C ILE A 833 -2.18 20.17 -1.77
N GLY A 834 -3.19 19.38 -2.16
CA GLY A 834 -4.21 18.85 -1.26
C GLY A 834 -3.70 17.79 -0.26
N VAL A 835 -4.54 17.51 0.74
CA VAL A 835 -4.32 16.47 1.75
C VAL A 835 -4.74 15.10 1.19
N ALA A 836 -3.99 14.04 1.50
CA ALA A 836 -4.30 12.67 1.06
C ALA A 836 -5.47 12.06 1.85
N THR A 837 -6.17 11.06 1.28
CA THR A 837 -7.29 10.38 1.95
C THR A 837 -6.89 9.76 3.29
N GLU A 838 -5.71 9.14 3.35
CA GLU A 838 -5.14 8.51 4.54
C GLU A 838 -4.73 9.53 5.60
N ASP A 839 -4.27 10.72 5.17
CA ASP A 839 -3.95 11.84 6.07
C ASP A 839 -5.24 12.44 6.66
N ALA A 840 -6.27 12.60 5.84
CA ALA A 840 -7.59 13.04 6.30
C ALA A 840 -8.20 12.03 7.30
N ILE A 841 -8.00 10.73 7.09
CA ILE A 841 -8.37 9.67 8.05
C ILE A 841 -7.60 9.80 9.35
N ALA A 842 -6.28 10.03 9.30
CA ALA A 842 -5.49 10.25 10.50
C ALA A 842 -5.95 11.51 11.28
N LEU A 843 -6.29 12.61 10.60
CA LEU A 843 -6.88 13.79 11.24
C LEU A 843 -8.25 13.49 11.88
N MET A 844 -9.12 12.74 11.18
CA MET A 844 -10.40 12.29 11.74
C MET A 844 -10.22 11.53 13.06
N GLU A 845 -9.31 10.55 13.10
CA GLU A 845 -9.12 9.71 14.28
C GLU A 845 -8.26 10.32 15.40
N GLN A 846 -7.42 11.31 15.10
CA GLN A 846 -6.62 12.04 16.10
C GLN A 846 -7.46 13.08 16.85
N HIS A 847 -8.36 13.79 16.15
CA HIS A 847 -9.10 14.92 16.71
C HIS A 847 -10.53 14.58 17.15
N TYR A 848 -11.10 13.45 16.70
CA TYR A 848 -12.46 13.04 17.03
C TYR A 848 -12.56 11.56 17.41
N ASN A 849 -13.57 11.23 18.24
CA ASN A 849 -13.86 9.86 18.67
C ASN A 849 -14.60 9.06 17.57
N VAL A 850 -13.97 8.93 16.40
CA VAL A 850 -14.46 8.18 15.23
C VAL A 850 -13.45 7.13 14.80
N THR A 851 -13.91 6.08 14.13
CA THR A 851 -13.10 5.19 13.28
C THR A 851 -13.43 5.49 11.83
N ALA A 852 -12.41 5.55 10.96
CA ALA A 852 -12.58 5.79 9.53
C ALA A 852 -11.82 4.73 8.70
N THR A 853 -12.57 3.88 8.00
CA THR A 853 -12.02 2.76 7.21
C THR A 853 -12.16 3.05 5.72
N ARG A 854 -11.03 3.08 5.00
CA ARG A 854 -10.97 3.19 3.55
C ARG A 854 -10.98 1.82 2.88
N THR A 855 -11.69 1.68 1.77
CA THR A 855 -11.62 0.54 0.87
C THR A 855 -11.52 1.02 -0.57
N LEU A 856 -10.57 0.47 -1.32
CA LEU A 856 -10.50 0.57 -2.78
C LEU A 856 -11.00 -0.75 -3.36
N TYR A 857 -11.71 -0.68 -4.48
CA TYR A 857 -12.27 -1.84 -5.18
C TYR A 857 -11.77 -1.87 -6.63
N ASP A 858 -11.81 -3.03 -7.27
CA ASP A 858 -11.49 -3.14 -8.70
C ASP A 858 -12.35 -2.15 -9.51
N ALA A 859 -11.75 -1.39 -10.42
CA ALA A 859 -12.43 -0.46 -11.33
C ALA A 859 -13.23 -1.18 -12.45
N THR A 860 -13.93 -2.26 -12.09
CA THR A 860 -14.79 -3.09 -12.93
C THR A 860 -16.25 -2.99 -12.48
N GLN A 861 -17.18 -3.38 -13.35
CA GLN A 861 -18.62 -3.40 -13.00
C GLN A 861 -18.92 -4.28 -11.77
N ALA A 862 -18.17 -5.38 -11.58
CA ALA A 862 -18.31 -6.25 -10.41
C ALA A 862 -17.79 -5.57 -9.13
N GLY A 863 -16.61 -4.93 -9.17
CA GLY A 863 -16.08 -4.16 -8.05
C GLY A 863 -17.02 -3.02 -7.64
N GLY A 864 -17.57 -2.29 -8.62
CA GLY A 864 -18.57 -1.25 -8.39
C GLY A 864 -19.89 -1.77 -7.78
N GLN A 865 -20.29 -3.00 -8.08
CA GLN A 865 -21.45 -3.65 -7.43
C GLN A 865 -21.15 -4.07 -5.98
N VAL A 866 -19.90 -4.38 -5.62
CA VAL A 866 -19.52 -4.60 -4.22
C VAL A 866 -19.47 -3.26 -3.48
N ALA A 867 -18.76 -2.26 -4.02
CA ALA A 867 -18.63 -0.93 -3.44
C ALA A 867 -19.98 -0.26 -3.19
N LEU A 868 -20.91 -0.34 -4.16
CA LEU A 868 -22.24 0.23 -4.02
C LEU A 868 -23.07 -0.46 -2.91
N ARG A 869 -22.89 -1.76 -2.66
CA ARG A 869 -23.53 -2.46 -1.54
C ARG A 869 -22.93 -2.08 -0.19
N ASP A 870 -21.60 -1.92 -0.12
CA ASP A 870 -20.94 -1.44 1.11
C ASP A 870 -21.35 -0.01 1.46
N LEU A 871 -21.49 0.86 0.45
CA LEU A 871 -22.04 2.21 0.59
C LEU A 871 -23.49 2.19 1.07
N GLN A 872 -24.34 1.33 0.50
CA GLN A 872 -25.74 1.13 0.92
C GLN A 872 -25.83 0.65 2.38
N ALA A 873 -25.00 -0.31 2.77
CA ALA A 873 -24.91 -0.81 4.14
C ALA A 873 -24.49 0.28 5.12
N ALA A 874 -23.43 1.03 4.81
CA ALA A 874 -22.96 2.14 5.64
C ALA A 874 -24.05 3.20 5.87
N LEU A 875 -24.74 3.62 4.81
CA LEU A 875 -25.81 4.64 4.88
C LEU A 875 -27.05 4.15 5.63
N ALA A 876 -27.43 2.87 5.50
CA ALA A 876 -28.52 2.27 6.28
C ALA A 876 -28.18 2.17 7.78
N GLU A 877 -26.93 1.85 8.11
CA GLU A 877 -26.40 1.78 9.48
C GLU A 877 -26.13 3.17 10.10
N GLY A 878 -26.46 4.26 9.40
CA GLY A 878 -26.28 5.64 9.89
C GLY A 878 -24.83 6.14 9.90
N LYS A 879 -23.91 5.42 9.24
CA LYS A 879 -22.51 5.81 9.09
C LYS A 879 -22.40 6.88 7.98
N ALA A 880 -21.32 7.67 8.02
CA ALA A 880 -21.01 8.59 6.93
C ALA A 880 -20.11 7.91 5.89
N ALA A 881 -20.23 8.31 4.62
CA ALA A 881 -19.46 7.75 3.52
C ALA A 881 -18.81 8.88 2.69
N MET A 882 -17.51 9.07 2.84
CA MET A 882 -16.71 9.95 2.00
C MET A 882 -16.19 9.18 0.78
N ILE A 883 -16.22 9.81 -0.39
CA ILE A 883 -15.78 9.24 -1.67
C ILE A 883 -14.97 10.26 -2.48
N ALA A 884 -14.30 9.81 -3.54
CA ALA A 884 -13.58 10.66 -4.50
C ALA A 884 -14.09 10.47 -5.94
N TYR A 885 -13.99 11.50 -6.78
CA TYR A 885 -14.29 11.46 -8.21
C TYR A 885 -13.62 12.62 -9.00
N PRO A 886 -13.51 12.52 -10.34
CA PRO A 886 -13.16 13.65 -11.20
C PRO A 886 -14.34 14.62 -11.39
N VAL A 887 -14.12 15.93 -11.18
CA VAL A 887 -15.12 16.97 -11.45
C VAL A 887 -15.57 16.97 -12.91
N ALA A 888 -14.65 16.66 -13.85
CA ALA A 888 -14.92 16.66 -15.29
C ALA A 888 -16.04 15.69 -15.71
N ILE A 889 -16.22 14.58 -14.98
CA ILE A 889 -17.32 13.64 -15.20
C ILE A 889 -18.54 14.05 -14.39
N VAL A 890 -18.38 14.22 -13.06
CA VAL A 890 -19.53 14.34 -12.16
C VAL A 890 -20.22 15.70 -12.30
N TRP A 891 -19.50 16.82 -12.31
CA TRP A 891 -20.12 18.15 -12.39
C TRP A 891 -20.75 18.38 -13.78
N THR A 892 -20.12 17.87 -14.85
CA THR A 892 -20.72 17.85 -16.20
C THR A 892 -22.04 17.08 -16.23
N GLY A 893 -22.09 15.90 -15.61
CA GLY A 893 -23.32 15.09 -15.52
C GLY A 893 -24.33 15.55 -14.46
N ALA A 894 -23.94 16.42 -13.53
CA ALA A 894 -24.78 16.95 -12.44
C ALA A 894 -25.76 18.06 -12.89
N GLY A 895 -25.70 18.48 -14.15
CA GLY A 895 -26.60 19.49 -14.72
C GLY A 895 -26.38 20.93 -14.21
N VAL A 896 -25.24 21.23 -13.58
CA VAL A 896 -24.90 22.57 -13.05
C VAL A 896 -24.34 23.54 -14.12
N GLY A 897 -24.36 23.13 -15.39
CA GLY A 897 -23.82 23.92 -16.51
C GLY A 897 -22.29 24.02 -16.54
N PHE A 898 -21.58 23.16 -15.79
CA PHE A 898 -20.12 23.12 -15.79
C PHE A 898 -19.56 22.90 -17.21
N VAL A 899 -18.51 23.64 -17.56
CA VAL A 899 -17.79 23.53 -18.83
C VAL A 899 -16.33 23.21 -18.50
N PRO A 900 -15.88 21.96 -18.73
CA PRO A 900 -14.48 21.58 -18.53
C PRO A 900 -13.51 22.44 -19.34
N GLN A 901 -12.35 22.72 -18.77
CA GLN A 901 -11.25 23.45 -19.41
C GLN A 901 -10.20 22.47 -19.95
N ALA A 902 -9.18 22.99 -20.64
CA ALA A 902 -8.19 22.16 -21.36
C ALA A 902 -7.24 21.36 -20.44
N ASP A 903 -7.25 21.66 -19.15
CA ASP A 903 -6.47 21.06 -18.06
C ASP A 903 -7.29 20.09 -17.18
N THR A 904 -8.62 20.06 -17.33
CA THR A 904 -9.50 19.34 -16.39
C THR A 904 -9.43 17.82 -16.62
N SER A 905 -9.20 17.05 -15.56
CA SER A 905 -8.91 15.61 -15.66
C SER A 905 -10.17 14.74 -15.78
N TYR A 906 -10.16 13.82 -16.75
CA TYR A 906 -11.16 12.76 -16.89
C TYR A 906 -10.67 11.39 -16.39
N THR A 907 -9.40 11.26 -16.03
CA THR A 907 -8.72 9.97 -15.77
C THR A 907 -7.98 9.92 -14.44
N GLN A 908 -8.15 10.92 -13.58
CA GLN A 908 -7.67 10.97 -12.20
C GLN A 908 -8.76 11.63 -11.37
N ALA A 909 -9.05 11.13 -10.17
CA ALA A 909 -9.96 11.81 -9.26
C ALA A 909 -9.26 13.03 -8.65
N ASP A 910 -9.90 14.20 -8.78
CA ASP A 910 -9.38 15.51 -8.33
C ASP A 910 -10.24 16.14 -7.21
N HIS A 911 -11.36 15.51 -6.84
CA HIS A 911 -12.30 16.04 -5.87
C HIS A 911 -12.91 14.98 -4.94
N ALA A 912 -13.40 15.42 -3.78
CA ALA A 912 -13.97 14.59 -2.73
C ALA A 912 -15.31 15.13 -2.22
N ALA A 913 -16.23 14.23 -1.90
CA ALA A 913 -17.57 14.55 -1.40
C ALA A 913 -18.09 13.50 -0.43
N VAL A 914 -19.14 13.82 0.33
CA VAL A 914 -19.83 12.87 1.22
C VAL A 914 -21.13 12.41 0.57
N VAL A 915 -21.35 11.10 0.45
CA VAL A 915 -22.64 10.55 0.04
C VAL A 915 -23.60 10.59 1.22
N THR A 916 -24.83 11.05 0.97
CA THR A 916 -25.85 11.27 2.01
C THR A 916 -27.09 10.40 1.84
N GLU A 917 -27.39 9.98 0.60
CA GLU A 917 -28.48 9.06 0.30
C GLU A 917 -28.23 8.33 -1.04
N VAL A 918 -28.61 7.06 -1.12
CA VAL A 918 -28.68 6.29 -2.37
C VAL A 918 -30.14 5.87 -2.57
N ASP A 919 -30.75 6.32 -3.66
CA ASP A 919 -32.14 6.04 -4.04
C ASP A 919 -32.16 5.22 -5.34
N LEU A 920 -32.26 3.89 -5.19
CA LEU A 920 -32.37 2.96 -6.31
C LEU A 920 -33.73 3.02 -7.02
N ALA A 921 -34.77 3.54 -6.37
CA ALA A 921 -36.12 3.59 -6.93
C ALA A 921 -36.26 4.71 -7.96
N ASN A 922 -35.63 5.86 -7.71
CA ASN A 922 -35.54 6.97 -8.66
C ASN A 922 -34.22 7.01 -9.46
N GLY A 923 -33.24 6.17 -9.12
CA GLY A 923 -31.95 6.09 -9.81
C GLY A 923 -31.01 7.26 -9.49
N LEU A 924 -31.04 7.73 -8.25
CA LEU A 924 -30.32 8.92 -7.79
C LEU A 924 -29.33 8.57 -6.66
N VAL A 925 -28.29 9.39 -6.55
CA VAL A 925 -27.37 9.44 -5.41
C VAL A 925 -27.27 10.91 -4.97
N TYR A 926 -27.41 11.17 -3.68
CA TYR A 926 -27.33 12.51 -3.11
C TYR A 926 -25.98 12.70 -2.42
N VAL A 927 -25.34 13.84 -2.66
CA VAL A 927 -24.03 14.19 -2.10
C VAL A 927 -24.04 15.53 -1.38
N ASN A 928 -23.14 15.68 -0.41
CA ASN A 928 -22.64 16.94 0.11
C ASN A 928 -21.25 17.18 -0.54
N ASP A 929 -21.22 18.01 -1.58
CA ASP A 929 -20.00 18.48 -2.26
C ASP A 929 -19.65 19.88 -1.73
N SER A 930 -18.40 20.11 -1.32
CA SER A 930 -17.97 21.33 -0.63
C SER A 930 -17.79 22.56 -1.55
N SER A 931 -17.63 22.39 -2.86
CA SER A 931 -17.34 23.50 -3.81
C SER A 931 -18.10 23.49 -5.14
N MET A 932 -18.97 22.51 -5.40
CA MET A 932 -19.82 22.51 -6.60
C MET A 932 -20.64 23.80 -6.71
N THR A 933 -20.44 24.54 -7.79
CA THR A 933 -21.12 25.79 -8.12
C THR A 933 -21.86 25.68 -9.44
N ASP A 934 -22.98 26.37 -9.57
CA ASP A 934 -23.63 26.54 -10.87
C ASP A 934 -22.76 27.42 -11.80
N ASN A 935 -23.04 27.33 -13.11
CA ASN A 935 -22.48 28.19 -14.14
C ASN A 935 -23.52 29.22 -14.65
N PRO A 936 -23.82 30.27 -13.86
CA PRO A 936 -24.82 31.26 -14.22
C PRO A 936 -24.36 32.18 -15.36
N PRO A 937 -25.26 33.01 -15.94
CA PRO A 937 -24.90 33.96 -16.99
C PRO A 937 -23.76 34.91 -16.60
N ALA A 938 -22.91 35.23 -17.57
CA ALA A 938 -21.72 36.05 -17.39
C ALA A 938 -22.05 37.40 -16.72
N GLY A 939 -21.31 37.73 -15.65
CA GLY A 939 -21.49 38.94 -14.85
C GLY A 939 -22.17 38.73 -13.49
N THR A 940 -22.51 37.49 -13.11
CA THR A 940 -23.02 37.17 -11.75
C THR A 940 -21.91 36.66 -10.83
N THR A 941 -21.69 37.38 -9.72
CA THR A 941 -20.70 37.05 -8.68
C THR A 941 -21.22 37.48 -7.29
N PRO A 942 -20.96 36.72 -6.22
CA PRO A 942 -20.32 35.40 -6.19
C PRO A 942 -21.20 34.31 -6.84
N ARG A 943 -20.59 33.19 -7.24
CA ARG A 943 -21.32 32.00 -7.68
C ARG A 943 -21.95 31.32 -6.45
N PRO A 944 -23.25 31.00 -6.43
CA PRO A 944 -23.82 30.22 -5.35
C PRO A 944 -23.30 28.78 -5.40
N ASN A 945 -22.94 28.24 -4.24
CA ASN A 945 -22.65 26.83 -4.08
C ASN A 945 -23.97 26.03 -4.11
N VAL A 946 -23.97 24.91 -4.82
CA VAL A 946 -25.12 24.04 -5.06
C VAL A 946 -24.85 22.57 -4.69
N GLY A 947 -23.71 22.30 -4.05
CA GLY A 947 -23.26 20.96 -3.64
C GLY A 947 -23.95 20.40 -2.39
N GLN A 948 -24.65 21.23 -1.61
CA GLN A 948 -25.34 20.83 -0.38
C GLN A 948 -26.59 19.95 -0.65
N GLY A 949 -26.49 18.64 -0.42
CA GLY A 949 -27.56 17.68 -0.71
C GLY A 949 -27.93 17.59 -2.19
N LYS A 950 -26.93 17.72 -3.07
CA LYS A 950 -27.07 17.69 -4.52
C LYS A 950 -27.46 16.29 -5.01
N ALA A 951 -28.54 16.19 -5.80
CA ALA A 951 -28.89 14.96 -6.51
C ALA A 951 -28.01 14.77 -7.76
N LEU A 952 -27.52 13.55 -7.95
CA LEU A 952 -26.77 13.06 -9.11
C LEU A 952 -27.47 11.83 -9.70
N PRO A 953 -27.56 11.67 -11.04
CA PRO A 953 -27.96 10.41 -11.64
C PRO A 953 -26.97 9.29 -11.26
N ILE A 954 -27.45 8.12 -10.83
CA ILE A 954 -26.57 7.05 -10.33
C ILE A 954 -25.53 6.60 -11.38
N GLY A 955 -25.86 6.65 -12.67
CA GLY A 955 -24.90 6.36 -13.75
C GLY A 955 -23.76 7.39 -13.86
N VAL A 956 -24.01 8.67 -13.55
CA VAL A 956 -22.98 9.72 -13.51
C VAL A 956 -22.09 9.53 -12.29
N PHE A 957 -22.69 9.26 -11.13
CA PHE A 957 -21.97 8.97 -9.88
C PHE A 957 -21.05 7.75 -10.05
N MET A 958 -21.58 6.61 -10.49
CA MET A 958 -20.80 5.38 -10.66
C MET A 958 -19.68 5.53 -11.71
N ALA A 959 -19.89 6.32 -12.78
CA ALA A 959 -18.85 6.58 -13.78
C ALA A 959 -17.70 7.44 -13.26
N GLY A 960 -17.99 8.47 -12.46
CA GLY A 960 -16.96 9.26 -11.78
C GLY A 960 -16.21 8.44 -10.72
N TRP A 961 -16.96 7.74 -9.87
CA TRP A 961 -16.42 6.94 -8.78
C TRP A 961 -15.55 5.77 -9.26
N GLN A 962 -15.83 5.20 -10.44
CA GLN A 962 -14.99 4.18 -11.08
C GLN A 962 -13.56 4.68 -11.36
N VAL A 963 -13.37 5.96 -11.72
CA VAL A 963 -12.04 6.56 -11.95
C VAL A 963 -11.23 6.65 -10.65
N ALA A 964 -11.90 6.67 -9.49
CA ALA A 964 -11.29 6.62 -8.17
C ALA A 964 -11.09 5.18 -7.63
N ASN A 965 -11.20 4.14 -8.45
CA ASN A 965 -11.25 2.74 -8.00
C ASN A 965 -12.35 2.49 -6.93
N TYR A 966 -13.48 3.19 -7.08
CA TYR A 966 -14.59 3.23 -6.13
C TYR A 966 -14.17 3.53 -4.68
N ASP A 967 -13.19 4.43 -4.48
CA ASP A 967 -12.68 4.83 -3.16
C ASP A 967 -13.82 5.18 -2.18
N LEU A 968 -13.94 4.37 -1.13
CA LEU A 968 -14.98 4.45 -0.13
C LEU A 968 -14.35 4.55 1.26
N THR A 969 -14.49 5.70 1.91
CA THR A 969 -14.11 5.89 3.32
C THR A 969 -15.37 5.93 4.18
N ILE A 970 -15.61 4.85 4.92
CA ILE A 970 -16.73 4.74 5.87
C ILE A 970 -16.29 5.29 7.23
N VAL A 971 -17.03 6.26 7.76
CA VAL A 971 -16.75 6.92 9.05
C VAL A 971 -17.87 6.64 10.04
N SER A 972 -17.51 6.22 11.25
CA SER A 972 -18.45 5.87 12.33
C SER A 972 -17.93 6.28 13.70
N ALA A 973 -18.80 6.71 14.61
CA ALA A 973 -18.43 6.96 16.00
C ALA A 973 -17.81 5.73 16.68
N LYS A 974 -16.72 5.92 17.44
CA LYS A 974 -16.15 4.87 18.30
C LYS A 974 -17.08 4.61 19.48
N THR A 975 -17.62 3.40 19.58
CA THR A 975 -18.46 2.96 20.70
C THR A 975 -17.76 3.23 22.04
N PRO A 976 -18.41 3.84 23.04
CA PRO A 976 -17.80 4.04 24.35
C PRO A 976 -17.35 2.71 24.97
N THR A 977 -16.11 2.64 25.42
CA THR A 977 -15.59 1.48 26.16
C THR A 977 -16.28 1.41 27.53
N THR A 978 -17.08 0.36 27.72
CA THR A 978 -17.80 0.04 28.96
C THR A 978 -16.95 -0.72 29.97
#